data_AF-A0A2K3D0A8-F1
#
_entry.id   AF-A0A2K3D0A8-F1
#
_cell.length_a   1.000
_cell.length_b   1.000
_cell.length_c   1.000
_cell.angle_alpha   90.00
_cell.angle_beta   90.00
_cell.angle_gamma   90.00
#
_symmetry.space_group_name_H-M   'P 1'
#
loop_
_entity.id
_entity.type
_entity.pdbx_description
1 polymer ?
#
loop_
_entity_poly.entity_id
_entity_poly.type
_entity_poly.pdbx_seq_one_letter_code
_entity_poly.pdbx_strand_id
1 'polypeptide(L)'
;MPPRKKVKAEAAVVEDAKAATAPSGSENGAVAIEEDPRPTSPRTRARNQTADAPLAAAGGAADAADGPGGGGAADAKRRNARRKYGGAGSTAAEADVALGATASGLPPKPPSGAAAAAASGGGGGRGGRGRRSGGGGGSADSDSVMDAVVKVFCMHVEPNFSLPWQRKRQYSSNSSGFLLPGRRILTNAHCVDHYTQVKVKRRGSDVKFMATVLSVGTECDIALLTVEDDKFWEGVEPVEFGTLPQLQDAVTVVGYPIGGDTMSVTSGVVSRIEVTSYMHGSSELLGIQIDAAINSGNSGGPAFNDDGQCVGIAFQSLKHEDAENIGYIIPTPVIHHFLTDFERHGAYTGFPCLGVEWQKLENPDLRTVLKMKADQKGVLIRRVEPTSACSAVLRQNDVLMSFDGIAIANDGTVPFRSGERISFSYLVSNKYTDEEAELVVLQDGVQRTLRVGLGAPVRLVPFHTRGLPPSYFIVAGLVFTAVTVPYLRSEYGKEYDFDAPVKLLEKMMHGMAQHKEEQVVVLSQVLAAEVNLGYEDICNTQVVSLNGGRITTLAELVARVDACDQPFLVLDLEYNQKVVLDTAKARAATSEILAMHCIATDRSPDLLGQQAAAAAAAAGAAAEAAGAGAAGAGPKEGEAEAEVKEEVAETNGAGAAAAGAAAGKAAAVGTRGGRRRLPA
;
A
#
# COMPACT_ATOMS: atom_id res chain seq x y z
N MET A 1 -64.42 -17.44 27.11
CA MET A 1 -64.61 -16.04 27.53
C MET A 1 -63.40 -15.22 27.08
N PRO A 2 -63.56 -14.00 26.54
CA PRO A 2 -62.56 -12.91 26.58
C PRO A 2 -62.75 -12.11 27.91
N PRO A 3 -62.28 -10.85 28.16
CA PRO A 3 -62.30 -9.61 27.33
C PRO A 3 -60.88 -9.11 26.95
N ARG A 4 -60.62 -8.22 25.96
CA ARG A 4 -61.07 -6.82 25.65
C ARG A 4 -60.58 -5.79 26.68
N LYS A 5 -60.26 -4.52 26.34
CA LYS A 5 -60.73 -3.59 25.27
C LYS A 5 -59.52 -2.78 24.71
N LYS A 6 -59.45 -2.16 23.51
CA LYS A 6 -60.37 -1.51 22.54
C LYS A 6 -61.01 -0.16 22.95
N VAL A 7 -60.53 0.95 22.37
CA VAL A 7 -61.30 2.16 21.98
C VAL A 7 -60.69 2.72 20.67
N LYS A 8 -61.49 3.40 19.82
CA LYS A 8 -61.09 4.10 18.57
C LYS A 8 -62.16 5.19 18.27
N ALA A 9 -61.78 6.26 17.55
CA ALA A 9 -62.63 7.39 17.10
C ALA A 9 -63.12 8.32 18.25
N GLU A 10 -63.63 9.55 18.07
CA GLU A 10 -64.12 10.37 16.93
C GLU A 10 -63.67 11.86 17.07
N ALA A 11 -63.84 12.86 16.18
CA ALA A 11 -63.89 12.99 14.70
C ALA A 11 -64.80 14.16 14.21
N ALA A 12 -64.37 15.42 14.34
CA ALA A 12 -65.00 16.65 13.76
C ALA A 12 -63.87 17.66 13.37
N VAL A 13 -63.80 18.35 12.23
CA VAL A 13 -64.76 19.15 11.42
C VAL A 13 -65.13 20.44 12.16
N VAL A 14 -64.73 21.64 11.69
CA VAL A 14 -65.38 22.49 10.66
C VAL A 14 -64.37 23.45 9.98
N GLU A 15 -64.57 23.68 8.67
CA GLU A 15 -64.42 24.87 7.78
C GLU A 15 -63.98 26.25 8.36
N ASP A 16 -63.67 27.30 7.59
CA ASP A 16 -63.15 27.56 6.21
C ASP A 16 -62.97 29.10 6.12
N ALA A 17 -61.92 29.61 5.46
CA ALA A 17 -61.74 31.05 5.21
C ALA A 17 -60.75 31.32 4.06
N LYS A 18 -61.17 32.09 3.05
CA LYS A 18 -60.43 32.33 1.80
C LYS A 18 -59.67 33.67 1.76
N ALA A 19 -58.57 33.65 1.01
CA ALA A 19 -57.99 34.77 0.25
C ALA A 19 -57.38 35.94 1.08
N ALA A 20 -56.59 36.86 0.50
CA ALA A 20 -56.33 37.11 -0.92
C ALA A 20 -54.90 37.63 -1.24
N THR A 21 -54.44 37.30 -2.45
CA THR A 21 -53.57 38.03 -3.41
C THR A 21 -52.30 38.81 -2.95
N ALA A 22 -51.23 38.67 -3.73
CA ALA A 22 -50.01 39.50 -3.77
C ALA A 22 -50.28 40.89 -4.46
N PRO A 23 -49.33 41.80 -4.85
CA PRO A 23 -47.98 41.51 -5.42
C PRO A 23 -46.81 42.53 -5.21
N SER A 24 -45.63 42.13 -5.74
CA SER A 24 -44.59 42.98 -6.42
C SER A 24 -43.71 44.00 -5.65
N GLY A 25 -42.52 44.27 -6.21
CA GLY A 25 -41.45 45.14 -5.68
C GLY A 25 -40.28 44.31 -5.12
N SER A 26 -39.12 44.07 -5.76
CA SER A 26 -38.25 44.79 -6.70
C SER A 26 -37.72 46.14 -6.19
N GLU A 27 -36.45 46.17 -5.76
CA GLU A 27 -35.37 46.87 -6.52
C GLU A 27 -33.95 46.63 -5.95
N ASN A 28 -32.94 47.17 -6.64
CA ASN A 28 -31.51 47.00 -6.40
C ASN A 28 -30.99 47.85 -5.22
N GLY A 29 -29.80 47.54 -4.70
CA GLY A 29 -29.17 48.37 -3.66
C GLY A 29 -27.77 47.92 -3.22
N ALA A 30 -26.76 47.99 -4.11
CA ALA A 30 -25.36 47.78 -3.74
C ALA A 30 -24.67 49.12 -3.47
N VAL A 31 -24.11 49.30 -2.27
CA VAL A 31 -23.19 50.39 -1.90
C VAL A 31 -22.14 49.82 -0.93
N ALA A 32 -20.86 50.17 -1.12
CA ALA A 32 -19.75 49.79 -0.25
C ALA A 32 -18.86 51.01 0.04
N ILE A 33 -18.70 51.35 1.32
CA ILE A 33 -17.87 52.42 1.92
C ILE A 33 -17.73 52.05 3.42
N GLU A 34 -16.64 52.19 4.18
CA GLU A 34 -15.18 52.24 3.98
C GLU A 34 -14.53 52.04 5.40
N GLU A 35 -13.20 52.08 5.53
CA GLU A 35 -12.44 51.96 6.79
C GLU A 35 -12.43 53.32 7.59
N ASP A 36 -11.84 53.56 8.78
CA ASP A 36 -10.93 52.80 9.66
C ASP A 36 -11.19 53.03 11.21
N PRO A 37 -10.32 53.60 12.09
CA PRO A 37 -9.85 52.85 13.28
C PRO A 37 -10.23 53.35 14.69
N ARG A 38 -10.55 52.38 15.58
CA ARG A 38 -10.10 52.28 17.01
C ARG A 38 -10.44 53.50 17.94
N PRO A 39 -9.94 53.57 19.20
CA PRO A 39 -9.61 52.54 20.20
C PRO A 39 -10.48 52.59 21.47
N THR A 40 -10.61 51.49 22.22
CA THR A 40 -10.94 51.55 23.67
C THR A 40 -10.18 50.50 24.48
N SER A 41 -9.60 50.91 25.60
CA SER A 41 -9.01 50.05 26.64
C SER A 41 -9.38 50.59 28.04
N PRO A 42 -9.21 49.84 29.14
CA PRO A 42 -10.30 49.68 30.11
C PRO A 42 -10.21 50.53 31.40
N ARG A 43 -11.33 50.65 32.12
CA ARG A 43 -11.37 51.12 33.52
C ARG A 43 -12.34 50.31 34.40
N THR A 44 -12.10 50.41 35.71
CA THR A 44 -12.52 49.47 36.75
C THR A 44 -13.27 50.13 37.92
N ARG A 45 -14.01 49.32 38.70
CA ARG A 45 -14.38 49.52 40.13
C ARG A 45 -15.03 48.23 40.65
N ALA A 46 -14.97 47.84 41.92
CA ALA A 46 -14.30 48.36 43.13
C ALA A 46 -13.84 47.15 44.01
N ARG A 47 -13.29 47.22 45.23
CA ARG A 47 -13.29 48.23 46.31
C ARG A 47 -12.15 47.93 47.33
N ASN A 48 -11.71 48.97 48.06
CA ASN A 48 -11.04 49.09 49.39
C ASN A 48 -10.69 47.81 50.20
N GLN A 49 -9.68 47.71 51.09
CA GLN A 49 -8.56 48.55 51.66
C GLN A 49 -7.72 47.58 52.59
N THR A 50 -6.60 47.84 53.29
CA THR A 50 -5.64 48.97 53.55
C THR A 50 -4.31 48.40 54.11
N ALA A 51 -3.19 49.12 53.97
CA ALA A 51 -1.97 49.08 54.83
C ALA A 51 -1.16 47.75 54.95
N ASP A 52 0.16 47.72 55.15
CA ASP A 52 1.21 48.77 55.08
C ASP A 52 2.58 48.16 54.67
N ALA A 53 3.64 48.97 54.57
CA ALA A 53 4.93 48.66 53.91
C ALA A 53 6.13 48.44 54.91
N PRO A 54 7.44 48.48 54.51
CA PRO A 54 8.21 47.52 53.69
C PRO A 54 9.60 47.13 54.33
N LEU A 55 10.64 46.91 53.49
CA LEU A 55 12.10 46.64 53.75
C LEU A 55 12.45 45.13 53.88
N ALA A 56 13.41 44.53 53.14
CA ALA A 56 14.84 44.81 52.82
C ALA A 56 15.81 44.24 53.89
N ALA A 57 17.01 43.68 53.61
CA ALA A 57 17.73 43.36 52.36
C ALA A 57 18.84 42.28 52.59
N ALA A 58 19.46 41.80 51.51
CA ALA A 58 20.85 41.35 51.34
C ALA A 58 21.57 40.33 52.28
N GLY A 59 22.39 39.45 51.66
CA GLY A 59 23.74 39.11 52.18
C GLY A 59 24.07 37.62 52.44
N GLY A 60 25.30 37.21 52.07
CA GLY A 60 25.95 35.91 52.43
C GLY A 60 25.43 34.70 51.63
N ALA A 61 26.18 33.92 50.82
CA ALA A 61 27.62 33.65 50.66
C ALA A 61 28.27 32.73 51.73
N ALA A 62 29.06 31.75 51.24
CA ALA A 62 29.93 30.79 51.97
C ALA A 62 29.22 29.73 52.87
N ASP A 63 29.72 28.51 53.05
CA ASP A 63 30.55 27.63 52.19
C ASP A 63 30.51 26.17 52.74
N ALA A 64 31.10 25.22 52.01
CA ALA A 64 31.73 23.96 52.43
C ALA A 64 31.06 22.96 53.42
N ALA A 65 30.96 21.71 52.95
CA ALA A 65 30.96 20.44 53.72
C ALA A 65 29.79 20.20 54.73
N ASP A 66 29.51 18.97 55.19
CA ASP A 66 30.17 17.67 55.02
C ASP A 66 29.11 16.54 54.92
N GLY A 67 29.52 15.30 54.65
CA GLY A 67 28.73 14.09 54.92
C GLY A 67 29.03 13.50 56.31
N PRO A 68 28.73 12.21 56.57
CA PRO A 68 27.80 11.34 55.85
C PRO A 68 26.87 10.47 56.74
N GLY A 69 25.73 10.04 56.20
CA GLY A 69 25.05 8.79 56.60
C GLY A 69 24.24 8.78 57.91
N GLY A 70 23.49 7.68 58.12
CA GLY A 70 22.62 7.44 59.29
C GLY A 70 21.15 7.24 58.92
N GLY A 71 20.77 6.01 58.55
CA GLY A 71 19.42 5.71 58.04
C GLY A 71 18.43 5.18 59.09
N GLY A 72 17.18 4.96 58.66
CA GLY A 72 16.28 3.95 59.26
C GLY A 72 14.86 4.42 59.67
N ALA A 73 13.86 3.89 58.94
CA ALA A 73 12.47 3.60 59.39
C ALA A 73 11.54 4.76 59.87
N ALA A 74 10.21 4.71 59.68
CA ALA A 74 9.37 3.93 58.75
C ALA A 74 7.90 4.48 58.69
N ASP A 75 7.18 4.05 57.63
CA ASP A 75 5.71 3.86 57.55
C ASP A 75 4.75 5.09 57.37
N ALA A 76 3.48 4.75 57.06
CA ALA A 76 2.24 5.54 57.15
C ALA A 76 1.81 6.52 56.01
N LYS A 77 1.58 5.95 54.81
CA LYS A 77 0.38 6.20 53.95
C LYS A 77 -0.17 7.64 53.77
N ARG A 78 -0.01 8.23 52.56
CA ARG A 78 -1.18 8.58 51.69
C ARG A 78 -0.84 8.91 50.22
N ARG A 79 -1.89 8.84 49.39
CA ARG A 79 -1.99 9.22 47.96
C ARG A 79 -1.72 10.74 47.82
N ASN A 80 -1.27 11.32 46.69
CA ASN A 80 -1.71 11.03 45.31
C ASN A 80 -0.75 11.58 44.21
N ALA A 81 -0.92 11.08 42.98
CA ALA A 81 -0.53 11.66 41.66
C ALA A 81 0.95 12.00 41.29
N ARG A 82 1.43 11.30 40.25
CA ARG A 82 2.38 11.64 39.15
C ARG A 82 2.92 13.09 39.13
N ARG A 83 4.23 13.41 39.08
CA ARG A 83 5.49 12.77 38.59
C ARG A 83 5.77 12.84 37.07
N LYS A 84 6.95 13.39 36.74
CA LYS A 84 7.59 13.60 35.43
C LYS A 84 8.44 12.38 34.97
N TYR A 85 8.83 12.38 33.68
CA TYR A 85 10.05 11.82 33.02
C TYR A 85 10.86 10.68 33.68
N GLY A 86 11.34 9.74 32.85
CA GLY A 86 12.69 9.16 33.02
C GLY A 86 12.86 7.64 32.90
N GLY A 87 13.11 7.17 31.67
CA GLY A 87 14.03 6.07 31.27
C GLY A 87 14.21 4.79 32.10
N ALA A 88 13.93 3.65 31.46
CA ALA A 88 14.69 2.40 31.58
C ALA A 88 14.49 1.56 30.30
N GLY A 89 15.55 0.99 29.74
CA GLY A 89 15.45 0.05 28.60
C GLY A 89 15.36 -1.41 29.08
N SER A 90 14.79 -2.28 28.25
CA SER A 90 14.71 -3.74 28.50
C SER A 90 15.36 -4.52 27.37
N THR A 91 16.34 -5.37 27.69
CA THR A 91 17.09 -6.18 26.73
C THR A 91 16.29 -7.36 26.20
N ALA A 92 16.60 -7.79 24.97
CA ALA A 92 16.12 -9.07 24.43
C ALA A 92 16.68 -10.25 25.22
N ALA A 93 15.97 -11.38 25.20
CA ALA A 93 16.45 -12.64 25.76
C ALA A 93 17.11 -13.49 24.66
N GLU A 94 18.39 -13.81 24.81
CA GLU A 94 19.07 -14.79 23.96
C GLU A 94 18.81 -16.21 24.48
N ALA A 95 18.80 -17.18 23.55
CA ALA A 95 18.71 -18.61 23.86
C ALA A 95 20.03 -19.27 23.47
N ASP A 96 20.84 -19.61 24.47
CA ASP A 96 22.23 -20.03 24.30
C ASP A 96 22.37 -21.51 23.91
N VAL A 97 23.46 -21.86 23.23
CA VAL A 97 23.71 -23.22 22.68
C VAL A 97 25.01 -23.79 23.26
N ALA A 98 24.88 -24.79 24.13
CA ALA A 98 26.02 -25.46 24.78
C ALA A 98 26.21 -26.92 24.28
N LEU A 99 27.44 -27.29 23.96
CA LEU A 99 27.82 -28.62 23.48
C LEU A 99 28.57 -29.44 24.55
N GLY A 100 27.95 -30.55 24.97
CA GLY A 100 28.57 -31.86 25.22
C GLY A 100 29.74 -32.04 26.22
N ALA A 101 29.48 -32.78 27.31
CA ALA A 101 30.43 -33.68 27.96
C ALA A 101 29.69 -34.83 28.69
N THR A 102 30.39 -35.93 29.03
CA THR A 102 29.78 -37.23 29.42
C THR A 102 30.11 -37.67 30.86
N ALA A 103 29.13 -38.24 31.60
CA ALA A 103 29.35 -39.41 32.49
C ALA A 103 28.05 -40.05 33.04
N SER A 104 28.00 -41.38 32.96
CA SER A 104 27.15 -42.40 33.61
C SER A 104 26.27 -42.07 34.85
N GLY A 105 25.01 -42.56 34.83
CA GLY A 105 24.16 -42.82 36.01
C GLY A 105 22.92 -43.67 35.66
N LEU A 106 22.50 -44.62 36.52
CA LEU A 106 21.39 -45.57 36.28
C LEU A 106 20.04 -45.10 36.87
N PRO A 107 18.88 -45.57 36.35
CA PRO A 107 17.57 -44.93 36.58
C PRO A 107 16.70 -45.56 37.69
N PRO A 108 15.75 -44.80 38.28
CA PRO A 108 14.65 -45.31 39.10
C PRO A 108 13.37 -45.65 38.30
N LYS A 109 12.46 -46.42 38.91
CA LYS A 109 11.18 -46.90 38.34
C LYS A 109 10.03 -45.86 38.47
N PRO A 110 8.95 -45.97 37.65
CA PRO A 110 7.75 -45.15 37.79
C PRO A 110 6.75 -45.69 38.84
N PRO A 111 5.91 -44.82 39.45
CA PRO A 111 4.76 -45.22 40.25
C PRO A 111 3.50 -45.48 39.39
N SER A 112 2.54 -46.21 39.96
CA SER A 112 1.26 -46.57 39.33
C SER A 112 0.07 -45.77 39.90
N GLY A 113 -0.98 -45.58 39.10
CA GLY A 113 -2.27 -45.06 39.56
C GLY A 113 -3.27 -44.87 38.43
N ALA A 114 -4.48 -45.42 38.56
CA ALA A 114 -5.53 -45.33 37.54
C ALA A 114 -6.93 -45.32 38.17
N ALA A 115 -7.73 -44.29 37.84
CA ALA A 115 -9.19 -44.16 38.01
C ALA A 115 -9.62 -42.72 37.60
N ALA A 116 -10.89 -42.38 37.32
CA ALA A 116 -12.00 -43.09 36.70
C ALA A 116 -13.16 -42.09 36.48
N ALA A 117 -13.85 -42.14 35.33
CA ALA A 117 -15.14 -41.48 35.12
C ALA A 117 -15.94 -42.31 34.08
N ALA A 118 -16.85 -43.20 34.50
CA ALA A 118 -18.19 -42.93 35.04
C ALA A 118 -19.21 -42.62 33.93
N ALA A 119 -19.86 -43.67 33.43
CA ALA A 119 -21.02 -43.57 32.55
C ALA A 119 -22.34 -43.55 33.35
N SER A 120 -23.36 -42.93 32.78
CA SER A 120 -24.76 -43.17 33.13
C SER A 120 -25.51 -43.63 31.87
N GLY A 121 -26.63 -44.34 32.00
CA GLY A 121 -27.34 -44.87 30.84
C GLY A 121 -28.73 -45.42 31.16
N GLY A 122 -29.47 -45.78 30.11
CA GLY A 122 -30.80 -46.40 30.21
C GLY A 122 -31.61 -46.21 28.93
N GLY A 123 -32.33 -47.26 28.50
CA GLY A 123 -33.26 -47.23 27.35
C GLY A 123 -32.90 -48.22 26.25
N GLY A 124 -33.59 -49.38 26.21
CA GLY A 124 -33.42 -50.39 25.16
C GLY A 124 -34.56 -50.37 24.13
N GLY A 125 -34.29 -50.78 22.89
CA GLY A 125 -35.27 -50.82 21.79
C GLY A 125 -34.97 -51.90 20.75
N ARG A 126 -35.82 -52.92 20.65
CA ARG A 126 -35.65 -54.12 19.83
C ARG A 126 -35.60 -53.86 18.31
N GLY A 127 -34.53 -54.34 17.66
CA GLY A 127 -34.58 -55.24 16.49
C GLY A 127 -35.22 -54.78 15.16
N GLY A 128 -34.41 -54.66 14.12
CA GLY A 128 -34.83 -54.56 12.71
C GLY A 128 -33.89 -55.34 11.79
N ARG A 129 -34.42 -56.05 10.79
CA ARG A 129 -33.60 -56.84 9.83
C ARG A 129 -32.92 -55.93 8.82
N GLY A 130 -31.64 -56.18 8.54
CA GLY A 130 -30.84 -55.34 7.65
C GLY A 130 -31.08 -55.57 6.15
N ARG A 131 -30.61 -54.61 5.34
CA ARG A 131 -30.32 -54.76 3.91
C ARG A 131 -28.88 -54.29 3.68
N ARG A 132 -27.99 -55.18 3.25
CA ARG A 132 -26.69 -54.77 2.71
C ARG A 132 -26.93 -54.17 1.32
N SER A 133 -26.68 -52.88 1.17
CA SER A 133 -26.32 -52.29 -0.12
C SER A 133 -24.82 -52.01 -0.07
N GLY A 134 -24.07 -52.51 -1.05
CA GLY A 134 -22.65 -52.16 -1.20
C GLY A 134 -22.52 -50.78 -1.84
N GLY A 135 -21.51 -50.02 -1.40
CA GLY A 135 -21.25 -48.66 -1.85
C GLY A 135 -19.95 -48.15 -1.25
N GLY A 136 -18.85 -48.87 -1.50
CA GLY A 136 -17.52 -48.49 -1.03
C GLY A 136 -16.81 -47.64 -2.08
N GLY A 137 -16.65 -46.36 -1.80
CA GLY A 137 -15.90 -45.36 -2.58
C GLY A 137 -15.92 -44.05 -1.81
N GLY A 138 -14.76 -43.47 -1.53
CA GLY A 138 -14.63 -42.31 -0.62
C GLY A 138 -13.48 -42.38 0.39
N SER A 139 -12.34 -42.99 0.01
CA SER A 139 -11.10 -42.99 0.83
C SER A 139 -9.84 -43.10 -0.04
N ALA A 140 -9.87 -42.47 -1.23
CA ALA A 140 -8.76 -42.45 -2.18
C ALA A 140 -8.53 -41.02 -2.71
N ASP A 141 -9.60 -40.34 -3.15
CA ASP A 141 -9.51 -38.97 -3.71
C ASP A 141 -9.15 -37.91 -2.65
N SER A 142 -9.52 -38.13 -1.38
CA SER A 142 -9.25 -37.16 -0.31
C SER A 142 -7.77 -37.05 0.07
N ASP A 143 -6.94 -38.03 -0.29
CA ASP A 143 -5.50 -38.01 0.00
C ASP A 143 -4.67 -37.42 -1.15
N SER A 144 -5.08 -37.58 -2.42
CA SER A 144 -4.34 -37.03 -3.57
C SER A 144 -4.34 -35.50 -3.58
N VAL A 145 -5.50 -34.88 -3.32
CA VAL A 145 -5.64 -33.41 -3.20
C VAL A 145 -4.77 -32.84 -2.08
N MET A 146 -4.52 -33.61 -1.01
CA MET A 146 -3.66 -33.20 0.10
C MET A 146 -2.17 -33.26 -0.26
N ASP A 147 -1.75 -34.18 -1.13
CA ASP A 147 -0.34 -34.27 -1.58
C ASP A 147 0.05 -33.12 -2.53
N ALA A 148 -0.94 -32.45 -3.14
CA ALA A 148 -0.76 -31.19 -3.89
C ALA A 148 -0.43 -29.98 -3.00
N VAL A 149 -0.51 -30.10 -1.68
CA VAL A 149 -0.23 -29.01 -0.72
C VAL A 149 1.18 -29.17 -0.14
N VAL A 150 1.93 -28.07 -0.08
CA VAL A 150 3.34 -28.04 0.30
C VAL A 150 3.61 -27.04 1.42
N LYS A 151 4.61 -27.37 2.25
CA LYS A 151 5.13 -26.45 3.26
C LYS A 151 6.20 -25.57 2.66
N VAL A 152 5.99 -24.26 2.69
CA VAL A 152 6.93 -23.22 2.26
C VAL A 152 7.83 -22.83 3.43
N PHE A 153 9.11 -22.63 3.16
CA PHE A 153 10.12 -22.14 4.10
C PHE A 153 10.80 -20.92 3.46
N CYS A 154 10.73 -19.75 4.09
CA CYS A 154 11.37 -18.54 3.59
C CYS A 154 12.41 -18.01 4.57
N MET A 155 13.55 -17.55 4.04
CA MET A 155 14.56 -16.78 4.76
C MET A 155 14.42 -15.29 4.38
N HIS A 156 14.09 -14.44 5.35
CA HIS A 156 13.77 -13.03 5.13
C HIS A 156 14.93 -12.12 5.56
N VAL A 157 15.20 -11.05 4.79
CA VAL A 157 16.17 -10.00 5.13
C VAL A 157 15.57 -8.63 4.75
N GLU A 158 14.71 -8.12 5.62
CA GLU A 158 14.04 -6.82 5.45
C GLU A 158 15.04 -5.64 5.40
N PRO A 159 14.76 -4.58 4.62
CA PRO A 159 15.33 -3.25 4.83
C PRO A 159 15.07 -2.72 6.24
N ASN A 160 16.04 -2.02 6.82
CA ASN A 160 15.76 -1.12 7.93
C ASN A 160 15.33 0.23 7.35
N PHE A 161 14.05 0.59 7.43
CA PHE A 161 13.57 1.84 6.81
C PHE A 161 14.03 3.09 7.59
N SER A 162 14.29 2.96 8.88
CA SER A 162 14.87 4.01 9.75
C SER A 162 16.33 4.30 9.43
N LEU A 163 17.08 3.27 9.01
CA LEU A 163 18.49 3.33 8.61
C LEU A 163 18.64 2.68 7.22
N PRO A 164 18.19 3.35 6.14
CA PRO A 164 17.93 2.73 4.81
C PRO A 164 19.15 2.09 4.12
N TRP A 165 20.37 2.41 4.55
CA TRP A 165 21.61 1.73 4.16
C TRP A 165 21.78 0.32 4.77
N GLN A 166 20.95 -0.06 5.75
CA GLN A 166 21.04 -1.32 6.49
C GLN A 166 19.98 -2.36 6.10
N ARG A 167 20.19 -3.58 6.58
CA ARG A 167 19.20 -4.65 6.64
C ARG A 167 18.96 -5.05 8.10
N LYS A 168 17.74 -5.47 8.41
CA LYS A 168 17.41 -6.10 9.70
C LYS A 168 18.07 -7.47 9.80
N ARG A 169 18.16 -8.01 11.02
CA ARG A 169 18.67 -9.36 11.28
C ARG A 169 17.86 -10.39 10.48
N GLN A 170 18.54 -11.32 9.80
CA GLN A 170 17.89 -12.43 9.11
C GLN A 170 17.02 -13.27 10.07
N TYR A 171 15.83 -13.65 9.62
CA TYR A 171 14.96 -14.62 10.28
C TYR A 171 14.36 -15.60 9.26
N SER A 172 13.67 -16.63 9.75
CA SER A 172 12.95 -17.59 8.92
C SER A 172 11.47 -17.64 9.27
N SER A 173 10.64 -17.93 8.27
CA SER A 173 9.21 -18.25 8.47
C SER A 173 8.86 -19.59 7.84
N ASN A 174 7.68 -20.09 8.18
CA ASN A 174 7.06 -21.24 7.54
C ASN A 174 5.62 -20.89 7.19
N SER A 175 5.17 -21.32 6.01
CA SER A 175 3.78 -21.16 5.57
C SER A 175 3.37 -22.31 4.65
N SER A 176 2.23 -22.16 3.98
CA SER A 176 1.67 -23.14 3.06
C SER A 176 1.69 -22.64 1.62
N GLY A 177 1.63 -23.59 0.68
CA GLY A 177 1.44 -23.34 -0.74
C GLY A 177 0.85 -24.57 -1.41
N PHE A 178 0.47 -24.48 -2.69
CA PHE A 178 -0.11 -25.61 -3.41
C PHE A 178 0.23 -25.62 -4.91
N LEU A 179 0.29 -26.81 -5.48
CA LEU A 179 0.72 -27.06 -6.86
C LEU A 179 -0.39 -26.70 -7.87
N LEU A 180 0.03 -26.07 -8.96
CA LEU A 180 -0.77 -25.72 -10.13
C LEU A 180 -0.25 -26.41 -11.41
N PRO A 181 -1.10 -26.54 -12.45
CA PRO A 181 -0.66 -26.91 -13.79
C PRO A 181 0.47 -26.02 -14.33
N GLY A 182 1.41 -26.64 -15.06
CA GLY A 182 2.55 -25.96 -15.67
C GLY A 182 3.75 -25.75 -14.74
N ARG A 183 3.95 -26.61 -13.72
CA ARG A 183 5.05 -26.53 -12.74
C ARG A 183 5.08 -25.22 -11.95
N ARG A 184 3.92 -24.82 -11.43
CA ARG A 184 3.73 -23.59 -10.65
C ARG A 184 3.24 -23.93 -9.25
N ILE A 185 3.53 -23.06 -8.28
CA ILE A 185 3.05 -23.15 -6.91
C ILE A 185 2.48 -21.78 -6.52
N LEU A 186 1.31 -21.74 -5.89
CA LEU A 186 0.80 -20.53 -5.25
C LEU A 186 1.09 -20.53 -3.75
N THR A 187 1.31 -19.33 -3.21
CA THR A 187 1.33 -19.00 -1.78
C THR A 187 0.95 -17.52 -1.62
N ASN A 188 0.94 -16.97 -0.40
CA ASN A 188 0.71 -15.53 -0.21
C ASN A 188 1.98 -14.70 -0.50
N ALA A 189 1.81 -13.41 -0.84
CA ALA A 189 2.94 -12.50 -1.02
C ALA A 189 3.72 -12.30 0.28
N HIS A 190 3.02 -12.10 1.42
CA HIS A 190 3.67 -11.90 2.72
C HIS A 190 4.49 -13.12 3.17
N CYS A 191 4.20 -14.32 2.67
CA CYS A 191 4.94 -15.54 2.98
C CYS A 191 6.35 -15.57 2.35
N VAL A 192 6.58 -14.78 1.31
CA VAL A 192 7.88 -14.64 0.61
C VAL A 192 8.34 -13.18 0.53
N ASP A 193 7.79 -12.29 1.34
CA ASP A 193 8.20 -10.88 1.34
C ASP A 193 9.67 -10.73 1.81
N HIS A 194 10.42 -9.83 1.17
CA HIS A 194 11.86 -9.63 1.41
C HIS A 194 12.70 -10.93 1.44
N TYR A 195 12.35 -11.91 0.60
CA TYR A 195 13.04 -13.21 0.54
C TYR A 195 14.50 -13.12 0.12
N THR A 196 15.31 -14.01 0.69
CA THR A 196 16.70 -14.31 0.26
C THR A 196 16.87 -15.76 -0.19
N GLN A 197 15.99 -16.65 0.27
CA GLN A 197 15.95 -18.05 -0.11
C GLN A 197 14.56 -18.60 0.21
N VAL A 198 13.90 -19.22 -0.78
CA VAL A 198 12.62 -19.92 -0.61
C VAL A 198 12.85 -21.41 -0.86
N LYS A 199 12.21 -22.26 -0.05
CA LYS A 199 12.20 -23.71 -0.23
C LYS A 199 10.78 -24.25 -0.05
N VAL A 200 10.51 -25.39 -0.66
CA VAL A 200 9.25 -26.13 -0.48
C VAL A 200 9.51 -27.59 -0.10
N LYS A 201 8.61 -28.15 0.72
CA LYS A 201 8.63 -29.56 1.14
C LYS A 201 7.25 -30.17 0.90
N ARG A 202 7.21 -31.32 0.24
CA ARG A 202 5.96 -32.06 -0.01
C ARG A 202 5.46 -32.77 1.25
N ARG A 203 4.17 -33.09 1.28
CA ARG A 203 3.60 -34.10 2.18
C ARG A 203 4.38 -35.42 2.06
N GLY A 204 4.55 -36.12 3.18
CA GLY A 204 5.33 -37.38 3.26
C GLY A 204 6.86 -37.28 3.06
N SER A 205 7.40 -36.15 2.58
CA SER A 205 8.84 -36.01 2.27
C SER A 205 9.62 -35.24 3.34
N ASP A 206 10.88 -35.61 3.53
CA ASP A 206 11.91 -34.91 4.30
C ASP A 206 12.70 -33.90 3.46
N VAL A 207 12.79 -34.12 2.15
CA VAL A 207 13.56 -33.30 1.20
C VAL A 207 12.93 -31.91 1.01
N LYS A 208 13.74 -30.86 1.24
CA LYS A 208 13.39 -29.47 0.95
C LYS A 208 14.03 -29.04 -0.37
N PHE A 209 13.20 -28.77 -1.36
CA PHE A 209 13.62 -28.33 -2.70
C PHE A 209 13.75 -26.81 -2.72
N MET A 210 14.72 -26.27 -3.46
CA MET A 210 14.82 -24.81 -3.68
C MET A 210 13.69 -24.35 -4.60
N ALA A 211 13.08 -23.22 -4.28
CA ALA A 211 12.02 -22.62 -5.08
C ALA A 211 12.42 -21.22 -5.56
N THR A 212 12.09 -20.91 -6.81
CA THR A 212 12.28 -19.60 -7.44
C THR A 212 10.96 -18.85 -7.42
N VAL A 213 10.95 -17.63 -6.88
CA VAL A 213 9.80 -16.72 -6.98
C VAL A 213 9.74 -16.18 -8.42
N LEU A 214 8.60 -16.35 -9.09
CA LEU A 214 8.36 -15.89 -10.46
C LEU A 214 7.66 -14.52 -10.50
N SER A 215 6.73 -14.28 -9.57
CA SER A 215 5.95 -13.04 -9.49
C SER A 215 5.37 -12.86 -8.09
N VAL A 216 5.18 -11.60 -7.67
CA VAL A 216 4.57 -11.23 -6.39
C VAL A 216 3.59 -10.09 -6.61
N GLY A 217 2.31 -10.34 -6.32
CA GLY A 217 1.27 -9.32 -6.26
C GLY A 217 0.99 -8.95 -4.82
N THR A 218 1.62 -7.88 -4.32
CA THR A 218 1.42 -7.40 -2.95
C THR A 218 -0.01 -6.91 -2.73
N GLU A 219 -0.56 -6.22 -3.75
CA GLU A 219 -1.89 -5.64 -3.80
C GLU A 219 -3.00 -6.68 -3.54
N CYS A 220 -2.83 -7.93 -4.00
CA CYS A 220 -3.74 -9.06 -3.76
C CYS A 220 -3.20 -10.13 -2.79
N ASP A 221 -2.02 -9.93 -2.22
CA ASP A 221 -1.32 -10.89 -1.35
C ASP A 221 -1.13 -12.30 -1.96
N ILE A 222 -0.70 -12.38 -3.23
CA ILE A 222 -0.38 -13.64 -3.94
C ILE A 222 1.09 -13.65 -4.39
N ALA A 223 1.76 -14.79 -4.28
CA ALA A 223 3.04 -15.05 -4.94
C ALA A 223 3.00 -16.35 -5.75
N LEU A 224 3.71 -16.32 -6.89
CA LEU A 224 3.89 -17.45 -7.80
C LEU A 224 5.32 -18.00 -7.66
N LEU A 225 5.48 -19.29 -7.41
CA LEU A 225 6.78 -19.97 -7.32
C LEU A 225 6.90 -21.08 -8.37
N THR A 226 8.12 -21.54 -8.61
CA THR A 226 8.43 -22.79 -9.33
C THR A 226 9.63 -23.52 -8.69
N VAL A 227 9.87 -24.76 -9.10
CA VAL A 227 10.96 -25.63 -8.65
C VAL A 227 11.58 -26.30 -9.87
N GLU A 228 12.91 -26.22 -10.01
CA GLU A 228 13.64 -26.76 -11.16
C GLU A 228 13.81 -28.28 -11.12
N ASP A 229 13.93 -28.88 -9.92
CA ASP A 229 14.13 -30.32 -9.75
C ASP A 229 12.87 -31.11 -10.14
N ASP A 230 12.98 -31.93 -11.20
CA ASP A 230 11.92 -32.80 -11.70
C ASP A 230 11.28 -33.66 -10.61
N LYS A 231 12.06 -34.12 -9.62
CA LYS A 231 11.60 -35.03 -8.55
C LYS A 231 10.54 -34.42 -7.65
N PHE A 232 10.48 -33.08 -7.56
CA PHE A 232 9.41 -32.39 -6.84
C PHE A 232 8.05 -32.52 -7.55
N TRP A 233 8.05 -32.68 -8.87
CA TRP A 233 6.84 -32.82 -9.69
C TRP A 233 6.46 -34.27 -9.97
N GLU A 234 7.34 -35.24 -9.70
CA GLU A 234 7.05 -36.67 -9.84
C GLU A 234 5.94 -37.13 -8.89
N GLY A 235 4.86 -37.71 -9.44
CA GLY A 235 3.84 -38.44 -8.68
C GLY A 235 2.81 -37.60 -7.93
N VAL A 236 2.67 -36.30 -8.24
CA VAL A 236 1.69 -35.41 -7.60
C VAL A 236 0.82 -34.75 -8.67
N GLU A 237 -0.49 -34.78 -8.48
CA GLU A 237 -1.47 -34.07 -9.31
C GLU A 237 -1.67 -32.64 -8.76
N PRO A 238 -1.76 -31.60 -9.61
CA PRO A 238 -2.02 -30.24 -9.15
C PRO A 238 -3.50 -30.05 -8.77
N VAL A 239 -3.82 -29.01 -8.00
CA VAL A 239 -5.23 -28.73 -7.67
C VAL A 239 -6.02 -28.25 -8.90
N GLU A 240 -7.29 -28.66 -8.99
CA GLU A 240 -8.26 -28.01 -9.87
C GLU A 240 -8.89 -26.78 -9.18
N PHE A 241 -9.27 -25.76 -9.95
CA PHE A 241 -9.94 -24.57 -9.43
C PHE A 241 -11.46 -24.69 -9.53
N GLY A 242 -12.15 -24.37 -8.43
CA GLY A 242 -13.60 -24.30 -8.35
C GLY A 242 -14.15 -22.91 -8.69
N THR A 243 -15.46 -22.84 -8.90
CA THR A 243 -16.16 -21.55 -9.07
C THR A 243 -16.29 -20.80 -7.73
N LEU A 244 -16.66 -19.52 -7.77
CA LEU A 244 -16.88 -18.71 -6.57
C LEU A 244 -18.07 -19.26 -5.75
N PRO A 245 -17.86 -19.77 -4.52
CA PRO A 245 -18.90 -20.44 -3.74
C PRO A 245 -20.02 -19.49 -3.28
N GLN A 246 -21.15 -20.06 -2.87
CA GLN A 246 -22.30 -19.36 -2.30
C GLN A 246 -22.17 -19.23 -0.78
N LEU A 247 -23.06 -18.45 -0.15
CA LEU A 247 -23.14 -18.39 1.30
C LEU A 247 -23.63 -19.74 1.86
N GLN A 248 -23.08 -20.16 2.99
CA GLN A 248 -23.30 -21.47 3.64
C GLN A 248 -22.70 -22.69 2.93
N ASP A 249 -22.04 -22.53 1.76
CA ASP A 249 -21.26 -23.63 1.16
C ASP A 249 -20.14 -24.07 2.13
N ALA A 250 -19.94 -25.38 2.25
CA ALA A 250 -18.89 -25.95 3.07
C ALA A 250 -17.50 -25.69 2.46
N VAL A 251 -16.53 -25.43 3.32
CA VAL A 251 -15.16 -25.08 2.91
C VAL A 251 -14.14 -25.68 3.87
N THR A 252 -13.09 -26.28 3.30
CA THR A 252 -12.01 -26.94 4.04
C THR A 252 -10.66 -26.38 3.63
N VAL A 253 -9.96 -25.77 4.58
CA VAL A 253 -8.64 -25.16 4.41
C VAL A 253 -7.56 -26.13 4.83
N VAL A 254 -6.51 -26.24 4.03
CA VAL A 254 -5.40 -27.18 4.23
C VAL A 254 -4.08 -26.43 4.29
N GLY A 255 -3.23 -26.75 5.27
CA GLY A 255 -1.94 -26.07 5.43
C GLY A 255 -1.02 -26.67 6.49
N TYR A 256 -0.01 -25.90 6.88
CA TYR A 256 1.06 -26.29 7.81
C TYR A 256 1.24 -25.22 8.90
N PRO A 257 0.66 -25.40 10.10
CA PRO A 257 0.70 -24.39 11.15
C PRO A 257 2.11 -24.21 11.71
N ILE A 258 2.38 -23.02 12.26
CA ILE A 258 3.67 -22.72 12.91
C ILE A 258 3.98 -23.75 14.02
N GLY A 259 5.25 -24.16 14.10
CA GLY A 259 5.74 -25.14 15.07
C GLY A 259 5.58 -26.61 14.67
N GLY A 260 4.63 -26.92 13.77
CA GLY A 260 4.42 -28.28 13.25
C GLY A 260 5.10 -28.53 11.90
N ASP A 261 5.48 -29.78 11.63
CA ASP A 261 5.90 -30.25 10.29
C ASP A 261 4.87 -31.19 9.64
N THR A 262 3.78 -31.46 10.37
CA THR A 262 2.55 -32.13 9.95
C THR A 262 1.57 -31.15 9.33
N MET A 263 0.76 -31.66 8.40
CA MET A 263 -0.38 -30.93 7.84
C MET A 263 -1.49 -30.72 8.89
N SER A 264 -2.24 -29.63 8.75
CA SER A 264 -3.46 -29.31 9.47
C SER A 264 -4.59 -29.05 8.48
N VAL A 265 -5.81 -29.35 8.90
CA VAL A 265 -7.04 -29.16 8.15
C VAL A 265 -8.04 -28.45 9.05
N THR A 266 -8.62 -27.34 8.60
CA THR A 266 -9.70 -26.64 9.31
C THR A 266 -10.90 -26.47 8.37
N SER A 267 -12.09 -26.86 8.84
CA SER A 267 -13.32 -26.83 8.04
C SER A 267 -14.36 -25.92 8.68
N GLY A 268 -15.22 -25.35 7.84
CA GLY A 268 -16.31 -24.45 8.20
C GLY A 268 -17.21 -24.18 7.00
N VAL A 269 -17.87 -23.02 6.97
CA VAL A 269 -18.72 -22.56 5.88
C VAL A 269 -18.39 -21.14 5.43
N VAL A 270 -18.74 -20.83 4.18
CA VAL A 270 -18.70 -19.47 3.64
C VAL A 270 -19.70 -18.58 4.38
N SER A 271 -19.18 -17.67 5.19
CA SER A 271 -19.95 -16.76 6.05
C SER A 271 -20.32 -15.44 5.37
N ARG A 272 -19.46 -14.95 4.46
CA ARG A 272 -19.72 -13.74 3.66
C ARG A 272 -18.89 -13.73 2.39
N ILE A 273 -19.36 -13.03 1.37
CA ILE A 273 -18.56 -12.63 0.20
C ILE A 273 -18.78 -11.13 0.00
N GLU A 274 -17.71 -10.34 0.07
CA GLU A 274 -17.77 -8.88 -0.06
C GLU A 274 -16.45 -8.34 -0.64
N VAL A 275 -16.38 -7.03 -0.90
CA VAL A 275 -15.10 -6.37 -1.19
C VAL A 275 -14.42 -6.07 0.14
N THR A 276 -13.24 -6.64 0.36
CA THR A 276 -12.46 -6.53 1.61
C THR A 276 -11.14 -5.81 1.39
N SER A 277 -10.59 -5.27 2.48
CA SER A 277 -9.34 -4.50 2.49
C SER A 277 -8.14 -5.44 2.72
N TYR A 278 -7.31 -5.61 1.68
CA TYR A 278 -6.13 -6.46 1.69
C TYR A 278 -4.96 -5.72 2.38
N MET A 279 -4.73 -6.01 3.66
CA MET A 279 -3.88 -5.19 4.55
C MET A 279 -2.43 -5.00 4.10
N HIS A 280 -1.82 -5.99 3.44
CA HIS A 280 -0.45 -5.88 2.92
C HIS A 280 -0.36 -5.01 1.66
N GLY A 281 -1.45 -4.95 0.87
CA GLY A 281 -1.50 -4.28 -0.42
C GLY A 281 -2.26 -2.95 -0.46
N SER A 282 -3.03 -2.63 0.59
CA SER A 282 -3.92 -1.44 0.66
C SER A 282 -4.86 -1.28 -0.55
N SER A 283 -5.31 -2.43 -1.05
CA SER A 283 -6.30 -2.54 -2.13
C SER A 283 -7.61 -3.12 -1.61
N GLU A 284 -8.71 -2.77 -2.28
CA GLU A 284 -10.05 -3.30 -2.00
C GLU A 284 -10.43 -4.27 -3.11
N LEU A 285 -10.46 -5.57 -2.80
CA LEU A 285 -10.69 -6.66 -3.76
C LEU A 285 -11.76 -7.61 -3.24
N LEU A 286 -12.30 -8.48 -4.11
CA LEU A 286 -13.24 -9.51 -3.69
C LEU A 286 -12.58 -10.47 -2.68
N GLY A 287 -13.20 -10.68 -1.53
CA GLY A 287 -12.78 -11.64 -0.51
C GLY A 287 -13.94 -12.51 -0.03
N ILE A 288 -13.63 -13.75 0.33
CA ILE A 288 -14.55 -14.66 1.03
C ILE A 288 -14.19 -14.63 2.51
N GLN A 289 -15.19 -14.46 3.39
CA GLN A 289 -15.07 -14.68 4.83
C GLN A 289 -15.61 -16.07 5.18
N ILE A 290 -14.92 -16.79 6.07
CA ILE A 290 -15.30 -18.11 6.58
C ILE A 290 -15.30 -18.13 8.11
N ASP A 291 -16.01 -19.09 8.71
CA ASP A 291 -15.98 -19.33 10.17
C ASP A 291 -14.91 -20.37 10.60
N ALA A 292 -14.21 -21.00 9.64
CA ALA A 292 -13.06 -21.85 9.93
C ALA A 292 -11.85 -21.02 10.40
N ALA A 293 -11.21 -21.46 11.48
CA ALA A 293 -10.04 -20.79 12.03
C ALA A 293 -8.83 -20.85 11.05
N ILE A 294 -8.28 -19.68 10.74
CA ILE A 294 -7.02 -19.51 9.98
C ILE A 294 -5.91 -19.16 10.96
N ASN A 295 -5.05 -20.13 11.24
CA ASN A 295 -3.86 -19.95 12.06
C ASN A 295 -2.63 -19.62 11.20
N SER A 296 -1.71 -18.83 11.73
CA SER A 296 -0.46 -18.49 11.05
C SER A 296 0.31 -19.77 10.69
N GLY A 297 0.77 -19.84 9.43
CA GLY A 297 1.31 -21.04 8.80
C GLY A 297 0.36 -21.70 7.80
N ASN A 298 -0.96 -21.68 8.04
CA ASN A 298 -1.95 -22.13 7.06
C ASN A 298 -2.14 -21.10 5.92
N SER A 299 -1.75 -19.84 6.13
CA SER A 299 -1.64 -18.81 5.08
C SER A 299 -0.88 -19.32 3.85
N GLY A 300 -1.42 -19.04 2.67
CA GLY A 300 -0.89 -19.49 1.38
C GLY A 300 -1.39 -20.89 0.98
N GLY A 301 -2.01 -21.64 1.89
CA GLY A 301 -2.63 -22.93 1.61
C GLY A 301 -3.96 -22.80 0.86
N PRO A 302 -4.42 -23.85 0.17
CA PRO A 302 -5.68 -23.83 -0.55
C PRO A 302 -6.88 -24.01 0.39
N ALA A 303 -8.01 -23.49 -0.04
CA ALA A 303 -9.34 -23.77 0.50
C ALA A 303 -10.15 -24.54 -0.54
N PHE A 304 -10.73 -25.68 -0.16
CA PHE A 304 -11.49 -26.57 -1.04
C PHE A 304 -12.98 -26.56 -0.72
N ASN A 305 -13.82 -26.78 -1.73
CA ASN A 305 -15.24 -27.14 -1.56
C ASN A 305 -15.41 -28.67 -1.32
N ASP A 306 -16.65 -29.13 -1.14
CA ASP A 306 -16.96 -30.56 -0.96
C ASP A 306 -16.59 -31.45 -2.16
N ASP A 307 -16.50 -30.88 -3.38
CA ASP A 307 -16.03 -31.57 -4.59
C ASP A 307 -14.50 -31.68 -4.68
N GLY A 308 -13.75 -31.18 -3.69
CA GLY A 308 -12.28 -31.18 -3.68
C GLY A 308 -11.63 -30.11 -4.56
N GLN A 309 -12.41 -29.17 -5.11
CA GLN A 309 -11.92 -28.09 -5.97
C GLN A 309 -11.48 -26.87 -5.17
N CYS A 310 -10.35 -26.26 -5.52
CA CYS A 310 -9.79 -25.10 -4.84
C CYS A 310 -10.64 -23.85 -5.13
N VAL A 311 -11.35 -23.34 -4.12
CA VAL A 311 -12.15 -22.10 -4.17
C VAL A 311 -11.34 -20.84 -3.79
N GLY A 312 -10.11 -21.01 -3.28
CA GLY A 312 -9.17 -19.91 -3.14
C GLY A 312 -7.94 -20.18 -2.26
N ILE A 313 -7.15 -19.13 -1.99
CA ILE A 313 -6.00 -19.18 -1.06
C ILE A 313 -6.42 -18.67 0.32
N ALA A 314 -6.17 -19.44 1.39
CA ALA A 314 -6.39 -18.96 2.75
C ALA A 314 -5.40 -17.85 3.13
N PHE A 315 -5.89 -16.77 3.76
CA PHE A 315 -5.06 -15.68 4.29
C PHE A 315 -5.59 -15.13 5.61
N GLN A 316 -4.69 -14.62 6.46
CA GLN A 316 -5.02 -14.08 7.77
C GLN A 316 -5.24 -12.56 7.70
N SER A 317 -6.40 -12.07 8.13
CA SER A 317 -6.71 -10.63 8.14
C SER A 317 -6.23 -9.97 9.44
N LEU A 318 -5.24 -9.08 9.32
CA LEU A 318 -4.60 -8.41 10.47
C LEU A 318 -5.51 -7.44 11.25
N LYS A 319 -6.70 -7.07 10.74
CA LYS A 319 -7.62 -6.15 11.44
C LYS A 319 -8.35 -6.77 12.64
N HIS A 320 -8.12 -8.06 12.91
CA HIS A 320 -8.95 -8.86 13.80
C HIS A 320 -8.12 -9.77 14.72
N GLU A 321 -7.03 -9.27 15.32
CA GLU A 321 -6.29 -10.01 16.36
C GLU A 321 -7.20 -10.41 17.56
N ASP A 322 -8.31 -9.66 17.79
CA ASP A 322 -9.32 -9.93 18.81
C ASP A 322 -10.51 -10.84 18.37
N ALA A 323 -10.66 -11.21 17.09
CA ALA A 323 -11.86 -11.91 16.62
C ALA A 323 -11.61 -13.42 16.39
N GLU A 324 -12.01 -14.23 17.36
CA GLU A 324 -11.99 -15.69 17.23
C GLU A 324 -12.86 -16.17 16.04
N ASN A 325 -12.35 -17.17 15.31
CA ASN A 325 -13.07 -17.89 14.25
C ASN A 325 -13.53 -17.00 13.06
N ILE A 326 -12.74 -16.00 12.68
CA ILE A 326 -12.93 -15.29 11.39
C ILE A 326 -11.73 -15.57 10.47
N GLY A 327 -11.95 -16.43 9.48
CA GLY A 327 -11.01 -16.69 8.40
C GLY A 327 -11.32 -15.88 7.13
N TYR A 328 -10.32 -15.69 6.27
CA TYR A 328 -10.52 -15.11 4.94
C TYR A 328 -9.83 -15.94 3.84
N ILE A 329 -10.40 -15.92 2.64
CA ILE A 329 -9.89 -16.60 1.44
C ILE A 329 -9.83 -15.61 0.27
N ILE A 330 -8.70 -15.63 -0.45
CA ILE A 330 -8.48 -14.95 -1.73
C ILE A 330 -9.16 -15.80 -2.82
N PRO A 331 -10.27 -15.35 -3.42
CA PRO A 331 -11.13 -16.21 -4.22
C PRO A 331 -10.59 -16.44 -5.63
N THR A 332 -11.04 -17.52 -6.29
CA THR A 332 -10.57 -17.88 -7.65
C THR A 332 -10.62 -16.76 -8.70
N PRO A 333 -11.58 -15.80 -8.73
CA PRO A 333 -11.51 -14.67 -9.68
C PRO A 333 -10.26 -13.78 -9.50
N VAL A 334 -9.82 -13.55 -8.25
CA VAL A 334 -8.62 -12.74 -7.94
C VAL A 334 -7.35 -13.53 -8.29
N ILE A 335 -7.35 -14.85 -8.08
CA ILE A 335 -6.25 -15.74 -8.48
C ILE A 335 -6.14 -15.79 -10.01
N HIS A 336 -7.25 -15.97 -10.73
CA HIS A 336 -7.27 -15.98 -12.20
C HIS A 336 -6.85 -14.64 -12.79
N HIS A 337 -7.21 -13.52 -12.16
CA HIS A 337 -6.71 -12.19 -12.56
C HIS A 337 -5.18 -12.12 -12.47
N PHE A 338 -4.61 -12.40 -11.28
CA PHE A 338 -3.15 -12.40 -11.07
C PHE A 338 -2.40 -13.34 -12.01
N LEU A 339 -2.92 -14.56 -12.24
CA LEU A 339 -2.31 -15.52 -13.17
C LEU A 339 -2.39 -15.03 -14.63
N THR A 340 -3.53 -14.48 -15.05
CA THR A 340 -3.72 -13.96 -16.42
C THR A 340 -2.86 -12.73 -16.67
N ASP A 341 -2.73 -11.83 -15.70
CA ASP A 341 -1.85 -10.67 -15.77
C ASP A 341 -0.38 -11.08 -15.97
N PHE A 342 0.11 -12.01 -15.13
CA PHE A 342 1.45 -12.57 -15.29
C PHE A 342 1.64 -13.30 -16.63
N GLU A 343 0.63 -14.02 -17.14
CA GLU A 343 0.68 -14.68 -18.44
C GLU A 343 0.62 -13.69 -19.64
N ARG A 344 -0.03 -12.52 -19.49
CA ARG A 344 -0.02 -11.44 -20.50
C ARG A 344 1.32 -10.71 -20.55
N HIS A 345 1.90 -10.40 -19.38
CA HIS A 345 2.98 -9.41 -19.25
C HIS A 345 4.35 -9.97 -18.83
N GLY A 346 4.42 -11.22 -18.35
CA GLY A 346 5.63 -11.80 -17.75
C GLY A 346 6.01 -11.22 -16.38
N ALA A 347 5.16 -10.33 -15.84
CA ALA A 347 5.30 -9.65 -14.56
C ALA A 347 3.91 -9.27 -14.04
N TYR A 348 3.81 -8.88 -12.76
CA TYR A 348 2.56 -8.36 -12.19
C TYR A 348 2.45 -6.84 -12.43
N THR A 349 1.30 -6.37 -12.91
CA THR A 349 1.04 -4.96 -13.25
C THR A 349 0.13 -4.25 -12.24
N GLY A 350 -0.76 -5.00 -11.57
CA GLY A 350 -1.61 -4.49 -10.50
C GLY A 350 -3.11 -4.73 -10.72
N PHE A 351 -3.91 -4.34 -9.73
CA PHE A 351 -5.35 -4.13 -9.93
C PHE A 351 -5.60 -2.66 -10.30
N PRO A 352 -6.42 -2.37 -11.33
CA PRO A 352 -6.73 -1.00 -11.70
C PRO A 352 -7.68 -0.32 -10.71
N CYS A 353 -7.69 1.01 -10.77
CA CYS A 353 -8.67 1.84 -10.08
C CYS A 353 -9.23 2.93 -11.01
N LEU A 354 -10.33 3.56 -10.61
CA LEU A 354 -10.85 4.77 -11.27
C LEU A 354 -10.19 6.07 -10.77
N GLY A 355 -9.42 6.02 -9.68
CA GLY A 355 -8.86 7.22 -9.05
C GLY A 355 -9.92 8.25 -8.61
N VAL A 356 -11.02 7.81 -7.98
CA VAL A 356 -12.08 8.72 -7.50
C VAL A 356 -12.47 8.48 -6.05
N GLU A 357 -12.62 9.57 -5.29
CA GLU A 357 -13.37 9.57 -4.04
C GLU A 357 -14.83 9.91 -4.31
N TRP A 358 -15.75 9.18 -3.70
CA TRP A 358 -17.19 9.34 -3.93
C TRP A 358 -18.00 9.51 -2.63
N GLN A 359 -19.30 9.74 -2.78
CA GLN A 359 -20.29 9.90 -1.72
C GLN A 359 -21.64 9.28 -2.12
N LYS A 360 -22.33 8.70 -1.14
CA LYS A 360 -23.69 8.14 -1.28
C LYS A 360 -24.73 9.23 -1.57
N LEU A 361 -25.73 8.88 -2.37
CA LEU A 361 -26.84 9.73 -2.80
C LEU A 361 -28.20 9.24 -2.28
N GLU A 362 -28.23 8.68 -1.07
CA GLU A 362 -29.44 8.13 -0.45
C GLU A 362 -30.47 9.22 -0.09
N ASN A 363 -30.03 10.41 0.36
CA ASN A 363 -30.89 11.56 0.62
C ASN A 363 -31.53 12.12 -0.70
N PRO A 364 -32.85 12.36 -0.75
CA PRO A 364 -33.54 12.81 -1.96
C PRO A 364 -33.29 14.29 -2.30
N ASP A 365 -33.04 15.13 -1.31
CA ASP A 365 -32.85 16.58 -1.50
C ASP A 365 -31.53 16.86 -2.21
N LEU A 366 -30.47 16.15 -1.83
CA LEU A 366 -29.16 16.16 -2.50
C LEU A 366 -29.28 15.71 -3.97
N ARG A 367 -30.03 14.64 -4.25
CA ARG A 367 -30.32 14.21 -5.63
C ARG A 367 -31.08 15.29 -6.42
N THR A 368 -32.01 16.00 -5.76
CA THR A 368 -32.79 17.09 -6.36
C THR A 368 -31.90 18.30 -6.69
N VAL A 369 -30.98 18.69 -5.81
CA VAL A 369 -29.98 19.74 -6.06
C VAL A 369 -29.05 19.37 -7.22
N LEU A 370 -28.67 18.09 -7.33
CA LEU A 370 -27.89 17.53 -8.45
C LEU A 370 -28.73 17.33 -9.74
N LYS A 371 -29.98 17.80 -9.77
CA LYS A 371 -30.92 17.72 -10.91
C LYS A 371 -31.21 16.29 -11.38
N MET A 372 -31.02 15.29 -10.52
CA MET A 372 -31.34 13.89 -10.84
C MET A 372 -32.86 13.70 -10.94
N LYS A 373 -33.29 12.95 -11.97
CA LYS A 373 -34.67 12.48 -12.08
C LYS A 373 -34.96 11.38 -11.06
N ALA A 374 -36.25 11.14 -10.77
CA ALA A 374 -36.68 10.18 -9.74
C ALA A 374 -36.28 8.71 -10.02
N ASP A 375 -36.06 8.36 -11.29
CA ASP A 375 -35.58 7.06 -11.77
C ASP A 375 -34.04 6.92 -11.75
N GLN A 376 -33.31 8.04 -11.77
CA GLN A 376 -31.85 8.07 -11.83
C GLN A 376 -31.20 7.75 -10.47
N LYS A 377 -30.06 7.05 -10.55
CA LYS A 377 -29.26 6.60 -9.40
C LYS A 377 -27.77 6.72 -9.71
N GLY A 378 -26.94 6.71 -8.68
CA GLY A 378 -25.49 6.75 -8.82
C GLY A 378 -24.79 7.24 -7.55
N VAL A 379 -23.49 7.52 -7.64
CA VAL A 379 -22.67 8.09 -6.56
C VAL A 379 -22.07 9.43 -6.96
N LEU A 380 -21.96 10.35 -6.01
CA LEU A 380 -21.42 11.69 -6.21
C LEU A 380 -19.89 11.66 -6.18
N ILE A 381 -19.22 12.18 -7.20
CA ILE A 381 -17.75 12.34 -7.23
C ILE A 381 -17.36 13.53 -6.34
N ARG A 382 -16.57 13.26 -5.28
CA ARG A 382 -16.05 14.27 -4.36
C ARG A 382 -14.66 14.78 -4.79
N ARG A 383 -13.76 13.88 -5.19
CA ARG A 383 -12.41 14.18 -5.67
C ARG A 383 -12.02 13.19 -6.78
N VAL A 384 -11.11 13.61 -7.65
CA VAL A 384 -10.48 12.77 -8.67
C VAL A 384 -8.96 12.85 -8.47
N GLU A 385 -8.27 11.72 -8.48
CA GLU A 385 -6.81 11.64 -8.37
C GLU A 385 -6.18 12.26 -9.64
N PRO A 386 -5.33 13.30 -9.54
CA PRO A 386 -4.76 13.99 -10.72
C PRO A 386 -3.99 13.05 -11.66
N THR A 387 -3.34 12.03 -11.09
CA THR A 387 -2.58 10.97 -11.76
C THR A 387 -3.45 9.93 -12.47
N SER A 388 -4.77 9.94 -12.31
CA SER A 388 -5.70 9.03 -12.99
C SER A 388 -6.16 9.61 -14.34
N ALA A 389 -6.45 8.75 -15.33
CA ALA A 389 -7.03 9.19 -16.61
C ALA A 389 -8.41 9.85 -16.44
N CYS A 390 -9.13 9.53 -15.36
CA CYS A 390 -10.40 10.15 -14.99
C CYS A 390 -10.27 11.67 -14.77
N SER A 391 -9.11 12.21 -14.38
CA SER A 391 -8.92 13.64 -14.12
C SER A 391 -9.17 14.53 -15.35
N ALA A 392 -9.07 13.97 -16.56
CA ALA A 392 -9.33 14.67 -17.82
C ALA A 392 -10.82 14.77 -18.18
N VAL A 393 -11.70 13.93 -17.61
CA VAL A 393 -13.10 13.78 -18.05
C VAL A 393 -14.15 13.84 -16.92
N LEU A 394 -13.78 13.45 -15.69
CA LEU A 394 -14.61 13.53 -14.49
C LEU A 394 -14.28 14.77 -13.67
N ARG A 395 -15.27 15.28 -12.94
CA ARG A 395 -15.15 16.48 -12.10
C ARG A 395 -15.82 16.28 -10.75
N GLN A 396 -15.47 17.14 -9.79
CA GLN A 396 -16.21 17.25 -8.54
C GLN A 396 -17.68 17.63 -8.81
N ASN A 397 -18.59 16.97 -8.11
CA ASN A 397 -20.05 17.05 -8.24
C ASN A 397 -20.67 16.33 -9.45
N ASP A 398 -19.89 15.63 -10.27
CA ASP A 398 -20.45 14.67 -11.23
C ASP A 398 -21.14 13.51 -10.48
N VAL A 399 -22.20 12.94 -11.06
CA VAL A 399 -22.80 11.69 -10.55
C VAL A 399 -22.44 10.54 -11.46
N LEU A 400 -21.69 9.55 -10.96
CA LEU A 400 -21.39 8.30 -11.66
C LEU A 400 -22.60 7.36 -11.56
N MET A 401 -23.24 7.08 -12.70
CA MET A 401 -24.52 6.36 -12.79
C MET A 401 -24.37 4.89 -13.23
N SER A 402 -23.39 4.57 -14.07
CA SER A 402 -23.06 3.19 -14.42
C SER A 402 -21.60 3.02 -14.85
N PHE A 403 -21.10 1.80 -14.71
CA PHE A 403 -19.79 1.34 -15.20
C PHE A 403 -20.02 0.15 -16.13
N ASP A 404 -19.52 0.19 -17.36
CA ASP A 404 -19.75 -0.80 -18.42
C ASP A 404 -21.23 -1.22 -18.58
N GLY A 405 -22.12 -0.24 -18.57
CA GLY A 405 -23.57 -0.43 -18.65
C GLY A 405 -24.25 -0.97 -17.38
N ILE A 406 -23.49 -1.37 -16.35
CA ILE A 406 -24.03 -1.87 -15.08
C ILE A 406 -24.37 -0.68 -14.18
N ALA A 407 -25.67 -0.49 -13.92
CA ALA A 407 -26.20 0.63 -13.15
C ALA A 407 -25.80 0.58 -11.67
N ILE A 408 -25.26 1.70 -11.17
CA ILE A 408 -24.80 1.91 -9.80
C ILE A 408 -25.95 2.52 -8.98
N ALA A 409 -26.19 1.98 -7.78
CA ALA A 409 -27.20 2.48 -6.87
C ALA A 409 -26.66 3.60 -5.94
N ASN A 410 -27.59 4.29 -5.27
CA ASN A 410 -27.31 5.44 -4.42
C ASN A 410 -26.41 5.15 -3.21
N ASP A 411 -26.24 3.87 -2.86
CA ASP A 411 -25.38 3.36 -1.80
C ASP A 411 -23.97 2.95 -2.31
N GLY A 412 -23.70 3.07 -3.61
CA GLY A 412 -22.48 2.60 -4.26
C GLY A 412 -22.49 1.12 -4.68
N THR A 413 -23.63 0.43 -4.58
CA THR A 413 -23.71 -0.99 -4.95
C THR A 413 -24.16 -1.22 -6.39
N VAL A 414 -23.76 -2.37 -6.94
CA VAL A 414 -24.21 -2.94 -8.23
C VAL A 414 -24.84 -4.32 -7.99
N PRO A 415 -25.67 -4.85 -8.93
CA PRO A 415 -26.07 -6.26 -8.89
C PRO A 415 -24.83 -7.17 -8.98
N PHE A 416 -24.83 -8.28 -8.23
CA PHE A 416 -23.69 -9.21 -8.20
C PHE A 416 -24.08 -10.62 -8.64
N ARG A 417 -24.90 -11.30 -7.84
CA ARG A 417 -25.43 -12.65 -8.09
C ARG A 417 -26.92 -12.67 -7.76
N SER A 418 -27.56 -13.84 -7.82
CA SER A 418 -29.01 -13.96 -7.57
C SER A 418 -29.39 -13.46 -6.16
N GLY A 419 -30.06 -12.31 -6.09
CA GLY A 419 -30.43 -11.65 -4.82
C GLY A 419 -29.31 -10.84 -4.14
N GLU A 420 -28.08 -10.89 -4.64
CA GLU A 420 -26.91 -10.24 -4.02
C GLU A 420 -26.52 -8.91 -4.68
N ARG A 421 -25.90 -8.03 -3.88
CA ARG A 421 -25.35 -6.75 -4.32
C ARG A 421 -23.94 -6.56 -3.74
N ILE A 422 -23.06 -5.93 -4.50
CA ILE A 422 -21.65 -5.69 -4.12
C ILE A 422 -21.24 -4.25 -4.41
N SER A 423 -20.17 -3.74 -3.81
CA SER A 423 -19.59 -2.43 -4.16
C SER A 423 -19.25 -2.37 -5.66
N PHE A 424 -19.51 -1.23 -6.32
CA PHE A 424 -19.13 -1.06 -7.73
C PHE A 424 -17.62 -1.19 -7.98
N SER A 425 -16.77 -1.00 -6.95
CA SER A 425 -15.32 -1.22 -7.05
C SER A 425 -14.96 -2.64 -7.49
N TYR A 426 -15.81 -3.64 -7.24
CA TYR A 426 -15.66 -5.00 -7.77
C TYR A 426 -15.57 -5.05 -9.30
N LEU A 427 -16.38 -4.25 -10.00
CA LEU A 427 -16.35 -4.18 -11.47
C LEU A 427 -15.05 -3.58 -11.99
N VAL A 428 -14.49 -2.62 -11.24
CA VAL A 428 -13.21 -1.99 -11.55
C VAL A 428 -12.07 -3.01 -11.33
N SER A 429 -12.07 -3.73 -10.20
CA SER A 429 -11.04 -4.74 -9.91
C SER A 429 -11.08 -5.97 -10.82
N ASN A 430 -12.15 -6.20 -11.58
CA ASN A 430 -12.22 -7.27 -12.57
C ASN A 430 -11.51 -6.94 -13.90
N LYS A 431 -11.09 -5.69 -14.10
CA LYS A 431 -10.35 -5.20 -15.29
C LYS A 431 -8.85 -5.34 -15.11
N TYR A 432 -8.11 -5.24 -16.21
CA TYR A 432 -6.63 -5.18 -16.22
C TYR A 432 -6.12 -3.74 -16.40
N THR A 433 -4.86 -3.47 -16.07
CA THR A 433 -4.26 -2.11 -16.05
C THR A 433 -3.78 -1.65 -17.43
N ASP A 434 -4.71 -1.60 -18.38
CA ASP A 434 -4.54 -1.22 -19.78
C ASP A 434 -5.91 -1.07 -20.47
N GLU A 435 -6.88 -1.85 -20.01
CA GLU A 435 -8.26 -1.88 -20.50
C GLU A 435 -9.03 -0.55 -20.26
N GLU A 436 -9.95 -0.23 -21.18
CA GLU A 436 -10.90 0.88 -21.01
C GLU A 436 -12.16 0.46 -20.23
N ALA A 437 -12.82 1.43 -19.60
CA ALA A 437 -14.18 1.31 -19.09
C ALA A 437 -15.09 2.42 -19.66
N GLU A 438 -16.36 2.08 -19.90
CA GLU A 438 -17.40 3.02 -20.31
C GLU A 438 -18.19 3.51 -19.09
N LEU A 439 -18.15 4.81 -18.83
CA LEU A 439 -18.81 5.45 -17.69
C LEU A 439 -20.03 6.22 -18.18
N VAL A 440 -21.18 6.04 -17.54
CA VAL A 440 -22.32 6.97 -17.70
C VAL A 440 -22.36 7.89 -16.49
N VAL A 441 -22.34 9.19 -16.75
CA VAL A 441 -22.30 10.24 -15.73
C VAL A 441 -23.38 11.30 -15.95
N LEU A 442 -23.80 11.95 -14.86
CA LEU A 442 -24.59 13.19 -14.90
C LEU A 442 -23.64 14.37 -14.64
N GLN A 443 -23.47 15.24 -15.63
CA GLN A 443 -22.70 16.50 -15.51
C GLN A 443 -23.65 17.67 -15.72
N ASP A 444 -23.76 18.58 -14.74
CA ASP A 444 -24.68 19.73 -14.74
C ASP A 444 -26.19 19.41 -14.91
N GLY A 445 -26.59 18.14 -14.77
CA GLY A 445 -27.94 17.62 -15.06
C GLY A 445 -28.09 17.03 -16.48
N VAL A 446 -27.02 17.00 -17.28
CA VAL A 446 -26.95 16.37 -18.60
C VAL A 446 -26.24 15.02 -18.48
N GLN A 447 -26.90 13.95 -18.93
CA GLN A 447 -26.32 12.61 -18.96
C GLN A 447 -25.33 12.49 -20.12
N ARG A 448 -24.15 11.94 -19.86
CA ARG A 448 -23.08 11.72 -20.85
C ARG A 448 -22.51 10.31 -20.71
N THR A 449 -22.04 9.76 -21.81
CA THR A 449 -21.19 8.55 -21.83
C THR A 449 -19.75 8.98 -22.07
N LEU A 450 -18.83 8.47 -21.28
CA LEU A 450 -17.39 8.73 -21.31
C LEU A 450 -16.63 7.40 -21.42
N ARG A 451 -15.40 7.44 -21.92
CA ARG A 451 -14.46 6.31 -21.83
C ARG A 451 -13.19 6.76 -21.14
N VAL A 452 -12.63 5.87 -20.32
CA VAL A 452 -11.39 6.07 -19.58
C VAL A 452 -10.54 4.82 -19.64
N GLY A 453 -9.24 4.98 -19.89
CA GLY A 453 -8.26 3.92 -19.66
C GLY A 453 -8.05 3.71 -18.17
N LEU A 454 -7.90 2.46 -17.74
CA LEU A 454 -7.72 2.10 -16.34
C LEU A 454 -6.25 1.83 -16.00
N GLY A 455 -5.85 2.14 -14.77
CA GLY A 455 -4.47 1.95 -14.30
C GLY A 455 -4.38 1.73 -12.80
N ALA A 456 -3.23 1.18 -12.36
CA ALA A 456 -2.95 0.95 -10.95
C ALA A 456 -2.93 2.29 -10.16
N PRO A 457 -3.40 2.32 -8.89
CA PRO A 457 -3.45 3.52 -8.07
C PRO A 457 -2.07 4.11 -7.79
N VAL A 458 -1.97 5.45 -7.79
CA VAL A 458 -0.73 6.18 -7.43
C VAL A 458 -0.91 6.85 -6.08
N ARG A 459 -0.31 6.27 -5.03
CA ARG A 459 -0.38 6.80 -3.65
C ARG A 459 0.81 7.71 -3.36
N LEU A 460 0.54 8.92 -2.84
CA LEU A 460 1.55 9.88 -2.40
C LEU A 460 2.42 9.37 -1.23
N VAL A 461 1.85 8.47 -0.40
CA VAL A 461 2.56 7.67 0.59
C VAL A 461 2.32 6.19 0.25
N PRO A 462 3.27 5.50 -0.42
CA PRO A 462 3.13 4.09 -0.79
C PRO A 462 3.00 3.16 0.42
N PHE A 463 2.14 2.14 0.30
CA PHE A 463 1.93 1.13 1.35
C PHE A 463 3.00 0.02 1.38
N HIS A 464 3.76 -0.12 0.30
CA HIS A 464 4.83 -1.10 0.12
C HIS A 464 5.83 -0.58 -0.93
N THR A 465 7.06 -1.07 -0.94
CA THR A 465 8.10 -0.72 -1.94
C THR A 465 8.23 -1.73 -3.07
N ARG A 466 7.29 -2.70 -3.19
CA ARG A 466 7.35 -3.81 -4.15
C ARG A 466 8.69 -4.59 -4.09
N GLY A 467 9.20 -4.79 -2.88
CA GLY A 467 10.48 -5.49 -2.61
C GLY A 467 11.75 -4.64 -2.86
N LEU A 468 11.61 -3.41 -3.38
CA LEU A 468 12.75 -2.50 -3.56
C LEU A 468 13.26 -1.97 -2.21
N PRO A 469 14.58 -1.70 -2.07
CA PRO A 469 15.10 -0.97 -0.92
C PRO A 469 14.50 0.45 -0.85
N PRO A 470 14.34 1.04 0.35
CA PRO A 470 14.02 2.45 0.47
C PRO A 470 15.14 3.32 -0.09
N SER A 471 14.77 4.27 -0.96
CA SER A 471 15.68 5.27 -1.50
C SER A 471 16.11 6.26 -0.41
N TYR A 472 17.39 6.65 -0.37
CA TYR A 472 17.91 7.60 0.62
C TYR A 472 19.05 8.45 0.07
N PHE A 473 19.29 9.61 0.70
CA PHE A 473 20.41 10.49 0.42
C PHE A 473 20.93 11.15 1.71
N ILE A 474 22.25 11.37 1.79
CA ILE A 474 22.93 11.97 2.93
C ILE A 474 23.88 13.06 2.43
N VAL A 475 23.75 14.27 2.98
CA VAL A 475 24.72 15.36 2.78
C VAL A 475 24.92 16.09 4.10
N ALA A 476 26.18 16.34 4.48
CA ALA A 476 26.56 16.95 5.75
C ALA A 476 25.94 16.26 6.99
N GLY A 477 25.66 14.95 6.91
CA GLY A 477 24.98 14.18 7.95
C GLY A 477 23.44 14.28 7.97
N LEU A 478 22.82 15.17 7.18
CA LEU A 478 21.37 15.23 7.07
C LEU A 478 20.87 14.04 6.24
N VAL A 479 20.00 13.20 6.81
CA VAL A 479 19.49 11.97 6.18
C VAL A 479 18.11 12.21 5.56
N PHE A 480 18.03 12.15 4.24
CA PHE A 480 16.79 12.32 3.47
C PHE A 480 16.25 10.99 2.97
N THR A 481 14.91 10.83 3.02
CA THR A 481 14.19 9.64 2.55
C THR A 481 12.78 10.03 2.07
N ALA A 482 12.09 9.11 1.39
CA ALA A 482 10.69 9.27 0.99
C ALA A 482 9.76 8.52 1.97
N VAL A 483 8.72 9.20 2.46
CA VAL A 483 7.76 8.61 3.41
C VAL A 483 6.94 7.51 2.72
N THR A 484 6.94 6.34 3.33
CA THR A 484 6.13 5.17 2.97
C THR A 484 5.52 4.58 4.24
N VAL A 485 4.48 3.74 4.14
CA VAL A 485 3.91 3.08 5.33
C VAL A 485 4.90 2.14 6.03
N PRO A 486 5.76 1.37 5.33
CA PRO A 486 6.84 0.61 5.98
C PRO A 486 7.85 1.50 6.73
N TYR A 487 8.12 2.72 6.24
CA TYR A 487 8.92 3.70 6.95
C TYR A 487 8.21 4.24 8.20
N LEU A 488 6.94 4.67 8.11
CA LEU A 488 6.17 5.11 9.27
C LEU A 488 6.07 4.01 10.34
N ARG A 489 5.90 2.74 9.93
CA ARG A 489 5.90 1.58 10.83
C ARG A 489 7.28 1.28 11.45
N SER A 490 8.37 1.65 10.77
CA SER A 490 9.74 1.51 11.30
C SER A 490 10.04 2.58 12.35
N GLU A 491 9.59 3.81 12.12
CA GLU A 491 9.79 4.95 13.03
C GLU A 491 8.84 4.93 14.25
N TYR A 492 7.57 4.57 14.04
CA TYR A 492 6.49 4.74 15.03
C TYR A 492 5.80 3.42 15.45
N GLY A 493 6.30 2.26 14.99
CA GLY A 493 5.80 0.94 15.42
C GLY A 493 4.47 0.52 14.81
N LYS A 494 3.72 -0.36 15.49
CA LYS A 494 2.41 -0.86 15.01
C LYS A 494 1.37 0.27 14.91
N GLU A 495 1.31 1.15 15.91
CA GLU A 495 0.31 2.22 16.06
C GLU A 495 0.73 3.53 15.35
N TYR A 496 1.46 3.42 14.24
CA TYR A 496 1.99 4.56 13.49
C TYR A 496 0.89 5.52 12.99
N ASP A 497 -0.34 5.03 12.82
CA ASP A 497 -1.54 5.79 12.47
C ASP A 497 -2.09 6.68 13.61
N PHE A 498 -1.54 6.53 14.83
CA PHE A 498 -1.79 7.41 15.98
C PHE A 498 -0.54 8.17 16.43
N ASP A 499 0.63 7.52 16.45
CA ASP A 499 1.87 8.07 17.03
C ASP A 499 2.75 8.86 16.04
N ALA A 500 2.55 8.73 14.72
CA ALA A 500 3.31 9.51 13.74
C ALA A 500 2.87 11.00 13.71
N PRO A 501 3.74 11.93 13.28
CA PRO A 501 3.41 13.35 13.16
C PRO A 501 2.14 13.57 12.33
N VAL A 502 1.21 14.35 12.88
CA VAL A 502 -0.10 14.66 12.26
C VAL A 502 0.05 15.17 10.82
N LYS A 503 1.14 15.90 10.52
CA LYS A 503 1.45 16.39 9.17
C LYS A 503 1.89 15.33 8.16
N LEU A 504 2.41 14.18 8.60
CA LEU A 504 2.65 13.03 7.73
C LEU A 504 1.39 12.17 7.60
N LEU A 505 0.62 12.02 8.68
CA LEU A 505 -0.68 11.33 8.66
C LEU A 505 -1.70 12.02 7.75
N GLU A 506 -1.81 13.35 7.79
CA GLU A 506 -2.62 14.17 6.87
C GLU A 506 -2.32 13.85 5.39
N LYS A 507 -1.02 13.71 5.06
CA LYS A 507 -0.55 13.39 3.71
C LYS A 507 -0.80 11.92 3.33
N MET A 508 -0.63 10.99 4.28
CA MET A 508 -0.89 9.56 4.08
C MET A 508 -2.39 9.26 3.89
N MET A 509 -3.26 9.89 4.68
CA MET A 509 -4.69 9.59 4.70
C MET A 509 -5.50 10.37 3.67
N HIS A 510 -5.07 11.59 3.29
CA HIS A 510 -5.86 12.51 2.46
C HIS A 510 -5.09 13.11 1.28
N GLY A 511 -3.77 12.95 1.23
CA GLY A 511 -2.93 13.43 0.13
C GLY A 511 -3.12 12.63 -1.16
N MET A 512 -3.24 13.33 -2.29
CA MET A 512 -3.22 12.76 -3.63
C MET A 512 -1.95 13.23 -4.33
N ALA A 513 -1.26 12.34 -5.04
CA ALA A 513 -0.12 12.72 -5.86
C ALA A 513 -0.58 13.60 -7.03
N GLN A 514 0.12 14.70 -7.28
CA GLN A 514 -0.17 15.62 -8.39
C GLN A 514 0.49 15.16 -9.69
N HIS A 515 1.57 14.38 -9.60
CA HIS A 515 2.28 13.72 -10.70
C HIS A 515 2.78 12.33 -10.26
N LYS A 516 3.14 11.48 -11.22
CA LYS A 516 3.31 10.03 -10.98
C LYS A 516 4.45 9.69 -10.01
N GLU A 517 5.50 10.51 -10.00
CA GLU A 517 6.69 10.33 -9.15
C GLU A 517 6.65 11.14 -7.84
N GLU A 518 5.58 11.89 -7.54
CA GLU A 518 5.56 12.77 -6.35
C GLU A 518 5.70 11.99 -5.03
N GLN A 519 6.62 12.45 -4.18
CA GLN A 519 6.98 11.84 -2.90
C GLN A 519 6.92 12.87 -1.78
N VAL A 520 6.51 12.44 -0.59
CA VAL A 520 6.76 13.22 0.63
C VAL A 520 8.22 12.99 1.05
N VAL A 521 9.12 13.88 0.63
CA VAL A 521 10.54 13.85 1.04
C VAL A 521 10.67 14.44 2.44
N VAL A 522 11.33 13.72 3.35
CA VAL A 522 11.60 14.18 4.72
C VAL A 522 13.09 14.17 5.03
N LEU A 523 13.53 15.13 5.84
CA LEU A 523 14.73 15.01 6.65
C LEU A 523 14.36 14.09 7.83
N SER A 524 14.85 12.86 7.83
CA SER A 524 14.50 11.85 8.82
C SER A 524 15.28 12.01 10.12
N GLN A 525 16.57 12.29 10.03
CA GLN A 525 17.47 12.47 11.18
C GLN A 525 18.72 13.23 10.74
N VAL A 526 19.49 13.74 11.72
CA VAL A 526 20.78 14.37 11.50
C VAL A 526 21.88 13.59 12.22
N LEU A 527 22.85 13.09 11.47
CA LEU A 527 24.08 12.48 11.98
C LEU A 527 24.99 13.61 12.48
N ALA A 528 24.97 13.85 13.79
CA ALA A 528 25.56 15.04 14.42
C ALA A 528 27.07 15.21 14.13
N ALA A 529 27.45 16.39 13.62
CA ALA A 529 28.81 16.78 13.29
C ALA A 529 28.97 18.31 13.29
N GLU A 530 30.19 18.85 13.36
CA GLU A 530 30.44 20.30 13.41
C GLU A 530 29.75 21.09 12.29
N VAL A 531 29.66 20.50 11.09
CA VAL A 531 29.01 21.09 9.91
C VAL A 531 27.50 21.29 10.05
N ASN A 532 26.83 20.56 10.97
CA ASN A 532 25.38 20.59 11.18
C ASN A 532 24.98 21.00 12.62
N LEU A 533 25.90 21.61 13.37
CA LEU A 533 25.70 22.11 14.73
C LEU A 533 24.44 22.97 14.86
N GLY A 534 23.54 22.58 15.77
CA GLY A 534 22.25 23.23 16.02
C GLY A 534 21.07 22.69 15.19
N TYR A 535 21.26 21.64 14.39
CA TYR A 535 20.22 20.95 13.63
C TYR A 535 19.99 19.49 14.08
N GLU A 536 20.68 19.03 15.12
CA GLU A 536 20.78 17.61 15.51
C GLU A 536 19.43 16.97 15.88
N ASP A 537 18.57 17.73 16.55
CA ASP A 537 17.24 17.29 17.01
C ASP A 537 16.17 17.29 15.89
N ILE A 538 16.51 17.67 14.64
CA ILE A 538 15.53 17.69 13.54
C ILE A 538 15.31 16.27 13.01
N CYS A 539 14.11 15.74 13.24
CA CYS A 539 13.66 14.45 12.73
C CYS A 539 12.35 14.51 11.94
N ASN A 540 12.17 13.53 11.06
CA ASN A 540 10.98 13.19 10.26
C ASN A 540 10.12 14.38 9.78
N THR A 541 10.78 15.44 9.29
CA THR A 541 10.15 16.72 8.90
C THR A 541 10.27 16.92 7.40
N GLN A 542 9.18 17.33 6.73
CA GLN A 542 9.15 17.44 5.26
C GLN A 542 10.09 18.53 4.75
N VAL A 543 10.84 18.21 3.68
CA VAL A 543 11.56 19.20 2.86
C VAL A 543 10.56 19.85 1.89
N VAL A 544 10.43 21.17 1.95
CA VAL A 544 9.50 21.96 1.12
C VAL A 544 10.22 22.55 -0.10
N SER A 545 11.38 23.14 0.11
CA SER A 545 12.22 23.70 -0.96
C SER A 545 13.72 23.61 -0.65
N LEU A 546 14.53 23.66 -1.72
CA LEU A 546 15.97 23.90 -1.67
C LEU A 546 16.26 25.15 -2.51
N ASN A 547 16.95 26.12 -1.92
CA ASN A 547 17.31 27.42 -2.51
C ASN A 547 16.11 28.12 -3.18
N GLY A 548 14.94 28.04 -2.53
CA GLY A 548 13.67 28.63 -2.98
C GLY A 548 12.89 27.82 -4.02
N GLY A 549 13.48 26.78 -4.62
CA GLY A 549 12.75 25.89 -5.53
C GLY A 549 12.06 24.75 -4.78
N ARG A 550 10.74 24.56 -4.99
CA ARG A 550 9.96 23.43 -4.42
C ARG A 550 10.66 22.08 -4.67
N ILE A 551 10.63 21.19 -3.69
CA ILE A 551 11.03 19.78 -3.82
C ILE A 551 9.78 18.89 -3.87
N THR A 552 9.78 17.94 -4.79
CA THR A 552 8.67 17.01 -5.07
C THR A 552 9.08 15.54 -5.10
N THR A 553 10.36 15.26 -5.31
CA THR A 553 10.94 13.90 -5.31
C THR A 553 12.31 13.89 -4.65
N LEU A 554 12.75 12.74 -4.13
CA LEU A 554 14.09 12.60 -3.56
C LEU A 554 15.18 12.75 -4.63
N ALA A 555 14.92 12.27 -5.85
CA ALA A 555 15.81 12.43 -7.00
C ALA A 555 16.02 13.91 -7.38
N GLU A 556 14.97 14.72 -7.32
CA GLU A 556 15.05 16.17 -7.54
C GLU A 556 15.89 16.88 -6.46
N LEU A 557 15.77 16.47 -5.20
CA LEU A 557 16.61 16.99 -4.12
C LEU A 557 18.09 16.66 -4.37
N VAL A 558 18.40 15.40 -4.67
CA VAL A 558 19.77 14.94 -4.99
C VAL A 558 20.35 15.72 -6.16
N ALA A 559 19.64 15.79 -7.29
CA ALA A 559 20.12 16.45 -8.50
C ALA A 559 20.41 17.95 -8.26
N ARG A 560 19.60 18.63 -7.45
CA ARG A 560 19.82 20.04 -7.09
C ARG A 560 20.95 20.23 -6.08
N VAL A 561 21.14 19.33 -5.11
CA VAL A 561 22.29 19.37 -4.19
C VAL A 561 23.60 19.09 -4.93
N ASP A 562 23.63 18.13 -5.85
CA ASP A 562 24.80 17.85 -6.70
C ASP A 562 25.12 19.03 -7.62
N ALA A 563 24.11 19.63 -8.27
CA ALA A 563 24.29 20.74 -9.20
C ALA A 563 24.50 22.12 -8.53
N CYS A 564 24.38 22.23 -7.20
CA CYS A 564 24.47 23.53 -6.51
C CYS A 564 25.87 24.16 -6.63
N ASP A 565 25.91 25.36 -7.20
CA ASP A 565 27.06 26.26 -7.30
C ASP A 565 27.01 27.40 -6.26
N GLN A 566 25.81 27.71 -5.75
CA GLN A 566 25.57 28.72 -4.72
C GLN A 566 26.34 28.40 -3.43
N PRO A 567 26.81 29.42 -2.68
CA PRO A 567 27.64 29.23 -1.48
C PRO A 567 26.92 28.54 -0.32
N PHE A 568 25.59 28.49 -0.34
CA PHE A 568 24.78 27.83 0.67
C PHE A 568 23.74 26.87 0.08
N LEU A 569 23.54 25.75 0.76
CA LEU A 569 22.33 24.93 0.68
C LEU A 569 21.36 25.47 1.73
N VAL A 570 20.24 26.06 1.26
CA VAL A 570 19.17 26.62 2.07
C VAL A 570 17.93 25.74 1.90
N LEU A 571 17.73 24.85 2.85
CA LEU A 571 16.56 23.98 2.94
C LEU A 571 15.45 24.70 3.69
N ASP A 572 14.27 24.81 3.08
CA ASP A 572 13.03 25.16 3.77
C ASP A 572 12.31 23.86 4.15
N LEU A 573 11.91 23.76 5.41
CA LEU A 573 11.23 22.61 5.97
C LEU A 573 9.79 22.96 6.38
N GLU A 574 8.96 21.96 6.65
CA GLU A 574 7.65 22.14 7.28
C GLU A 574 7.79 22.85 8.66
N TYR A 575 6.70 23.40 9.18
CA TYR A 575 6.69 24.27 10.37
C TYR A 575 7.47 25.61 10.23
N ASN A 576 7.86 25.98 9.00
CA ASN A 576 8.67 27.17 8.67
C ASN A 576 10.10 27.11 9.25
N GLN A 577 10.62 25.91 9.52
CA GLN A 577 12.02 25.74 9.87
C GLN A 577 12.91 25.92 8.63
N LYS A 578 14.15 26.36 8.84
CA LYS A 578 15.15 26.54 7.78
C LYS A 578 16.48 25.98 8.25
N VAL A 579 17.11 25.19 7.39
CA VAL A 579 18.47 24.65 7.59
C VAL A 579 19.38 25.27 6.54
N VAL A 580 20.48 25.88 6.98
CA VAL A 580 21.47 26.53 6.11
C VAL A 580 22.84 25.89 6.34
N LEU A 581 23.44 25.40 5.26
CA LEU A 581 24.76 24.79 5.24
C LEU A 581 25.65 25.45 4.18
N ASP A 582 26.92 25.67 4.48
CA ASP A 582 27.95 26.05 3.51
C ASP A 582 28.15 24.89 2.51
N THR A 583 27.90 25.12 1.22
CA THR A 583 27.85 24.07 0.19
C THR A 583 29.18 23.32 0.05
N ALA A 584 30.31 24.00 0.25
CA ALA A 584 31.63 23.40 0.14
C ALA A 584 31.95 22.54 1.37
N LYS A 585 31.68 23.06 2.58
CA LYS A 585 31.86 22.30 3.83
C LYS A 585 30.91 21.10 3.92
N ALA A 586 29.67 21.28 3.49
CA ALA A 586 28.66 20.21 3.46
C ALA A 586 29.14 19.00 2.64
N ARG A 587 29.64 19.24 1.42
CA ARG A 587 30.24 18.20 0.57
C ARG A 587 31.49 17.59 1.21
N ALA A 588 32.41 18.42 1.72
CA ALA A 588 33.67 17.96 2.30
C ALA A 588 33.50 17.07 3.54
N ALA A 589 32.58 17.42 4.46
CA ALA A 589 32.35 16.68 5.70
C ALA A 589 31.58 15.35 5.50
N THR A 590 30.90 15.17 4.37
CA THR A 590 29.98 14.03 4.17
C THR A 590 30.71 12.68 4.26
N SER A 591 31.89 12.53 3.65
CA SER A 591 32.64 11.26 3.64
C SER A 591 33.12 10.83 5.03
N GLU A 592 33.52 11.77 5.89
CA GLU A 592 33.92 11.50 7.27
C GLU A 592 32.72 11.06 8.12
N ILE A 593 31.57 11.72 7.97
CA ILE A 593 30.33 11.35 8.67
C ILE A 593 29.85 9.95 8.26
N LEU A 594 29.88 9.62 6.96
CA LEU A 594 29.54 8.27 6.48
C LEU A 594 30.48 7.21 7.10
N ALA A 595 31.79 7.50 7.18
CA ALA A 595 32.76 6.59 7.78
C ALA A 595 32.53 6.40 9.29
N MET A 596 32.23 7.46 10.05
CA MET A 596 31.93 7.38 11.48
C MET A 596 30.68 6.53 11.79
N HIS A 597 29.68 6.53 10.90
CA HIS A 597 28.43 5.79 11.05
C HIS A 597 28.40 4.44 10.29
N CYS A 598 29.54 3.98 9.77
CA CYS A 598 29.68 2.74 8.98
C CYS A 598 28.73 2.66 7.76
N ILE A 599 28.51 3.80 7.09
CA ILE A 599 27.63 3.93 5.92
C ILE A 599 28.48 3.82 4.65
N ALA A 600 28.10 2.94 3.73
CA ALA A 600 28.92 2.61 2.55
C ALA A 600 28.85 3.65 1.42
N THR A 601 27.72 4.34 1.25
CA THR A 601 27.49 5.36 0.21
C THR A 601 26.66 6.51 0.77
N ASP A 602 26.75 7.68 0.15
CA ASP A 602 25.92 8.84 0.50
C ASP A 602 24.45 8.66 0.09
N ARG A 603 24.19 7.84 -0.93
CA ARG A 603 22.86 7.61 -1.50
C ARG A 603 22.60 6.15 -1.85
N SER A 604 21.33 5.83 -2.10
CA SER A 604 20.88 4.51 -2.55
C SER A 604 21.22 4.21 -4.03
N PRO A 605 21.26 2.93 -4.46
CA PRO A 605 21.74 2.54 -5.79
C PRO A 605 20.91 3.07 -6.98
N ASP A 606 19.61 3.29 -6.78
CA ASP A 606 18.71 3.91 -7.76
C ASP A 606 19.11 5.36 -8.07
N LEU A 607 19.49 6.13 -7.06
CA LEU A 607 19.93 7.52 -7.20
C LEU A 607 21.33 7.62 -7.83
N LEU A 608 22.23 6.66 -7.56
CA LEU A 608 23.48 6.51 -8.31
C LEU A 608 23.23 6.20 -9.79
N GLY A 609 22.30 5.29 -10.08
CA GLY A 609 21.93 4.91 -11.45
C GLY A 609 21.35 6.07 -12.26
N GLN A 610 20.47 6.87 -11.64
CA GLN A 610 19.91 8.08 -12.26
C GLN A 610 20.98 9.14 -12.54
N GLN A 611 21.90 9.36 -11.62
CA GLN A 611 23.03 10.29 -11.81
C GLN A 611 23.94 9.85 -12.97
N ALA A 612 24.25 8.55 -13.06
CA ALA A 612 25.03 7.98 -14.17
C ALA A 612 24.30 8.11 -15.52
N ALA A 613 22.99 7.88 -15.56
CA ALA A 613 22.18 8.05 -16.77
C ALA A 613 22.09 9.52 -17.21
N ALA A 614 21.91 10.45 -16.27
CA ALA A 614 21.90 11.89 -16.55
C ALA A 614 23.27 12.39 -17.05
N ALA A 615 24.37 11.92 -16.45
CA ALA A 615 25.73 12.23 -16.90
C ALA A 615 26.01 11.67 -18.31
N ALA A 616 25.55 10.45 -18.63
CA ALA A 616 25.66 9.87 -19.96
C ALA A 616 24.84 10.64 -21.01
N ALA A 617 23.62 11.07 -20.66
CA ALA A 617 22.79 11.90 -21.54
C ALA A 617 23.41 13.29 -21.78
N ALA A 618 23.95 13.93 -20.74
CA ALA A 618 24.66 15.21 -20.87
C ALA A 618 25.94 15.08 -21.71
N ALA A 619 26.71 14.00 -21.55
CA ALA A 619 27.87 13.70 -22.38
C ALA A 619 27.48 13.44 -23.85
N GLY A 620 26.35 12.76 -24.09
CA GLY A 620 25.78 12.57 -25.43
C GLY A 620 25.40 13.90 -26.10
N ALA A 621 24.65 14.75 -25.42
CA ALA A 621 24.26 16.07 -25.92
C ALA A 621 25.47 17.00 -26.15
N ALA A 622 26.49 16.93 -25.28
CA ALA A 622 27.74 17.67 -25.47
C ALA A 622 28.54 17.15 -26.68
N ALA A 623 28.56 15.84 -26.93
CA ALA A 623 29.19 15.24 -28.11
C ALA A 623 28.42 15.58 -29.40
N GLU A 624 27.09 15.63 -29.37
CA GLU A 624 26.25 16.05 -30.49
C GLU A 624 26.46 17.54 -30.83
N ALA A 625 26.51 18.42 -29.82
CA ALA A 625 26.84 19.83 -29.98
C ALA A 625 28.28 20.04 -30.52
N ALA A 626 29.25 19.25 -30.06
CA ALA A 626 30.62 19.28 -30.58
C ALA A 626 30.70 18.78 -32.04
N GLY A 627 29.91 17.76 -32.39
CA GLY A 627 29.77 17.26 -33.76
C GLY A 627 29.18 18.31 -34.70
N ALA A 628 28.16 19.03 -34.27
CA ALA A 628 27.59 20.16 -35.03
C ALA A 628 28.62 21.29 -35.22
N GLY A 629 29.43 21.59 -34.20
CA GLY A 629 30.52 22.57 -34.29
C GLY A 629 31.62 22.22 -35.30
N ALA A 630 31.87 20.92 -35.54
CA ALA A 630 32.90 20.47 -36.48
C ALA A 630 32.53 20.62 -37.97
N ALA A 631 31.24 20.82 -38.30
CA ALA A 631 30.78 21.01 -39.67
C ALA A 631 30.95 22.46 -40.19
N GLY A 632 31.26 23.42 -39.31
CA GLY A 632 31.26 24.86 -39.59
C GLY A 632 32.57 25.47 -40.08
N ALA A 633 33.38 24.75 -40.88
CA ALA A 633 34.74 25.18 -41.26
C ALA A 633 35.06 25.02 -42.76
N GLY A 634 34.27 25.66 -43.63
CA GLY A 634 34.63 25.86 -45.04
C GLY A 634 35.75 26.92 -45.20
N PRO A 635 36.58 26.85 -46.26
CA PRO A 635 37.69 27.79 -46.48
C PRO A 635 37.21 29.19 -46.87
N LYS A 636 38.02 30.21 -46.56
CA LYS A 636 37.81 31.58 -47.01
C LYS A 636 38.32 31.78 -48.43
N GLU A 637 37.48 32.29 -49.32
CA GLU A 637 37.90 33.03 -50.51
C GLU A 637 37.55 34.52 -50.34
N GLY A 638 38.27 35.40 -51.04
CA GLY A 638 38.25 36.84 -50.81
C GLY A 638 37.22 37.59 -51.66
N GLU A 639 36.67 38.67 -51.11
CA GLU A 639 35.77 39.58 -51.81
C GLU A 639 36.54 40.46 -52.81
N ALA A 640 35.92 40.71 -53.97
CA ALA A 640 36.28 41.77 -54.92
C ALA A 640 34.99 42.43 -55.39
N GLU A 641 35.02 43.76 -55.61
CA GLU A 641 33.82 44.58 -55.77
C GLU A 641 33.13 44.42 -57.14
N ALA A 642 31.88 44.88 -57.20
CA ALA A 642 30.93 44.58 -58.28
C ALA A 642 31.01 45.52 -59.50
N GLU A 643 30.49 45.05 -60.64
CA GLU A 643 29.74 45.91 -61.56
C GLU A 643 28.65 45.14 -62.34
N VAL A 644 27.81 45.84 -63.10
CA VAL A 644 26.46 45.40 -63.51
C VAL A 644 26.31 45.19 -65.02
N LYS A 645 25.66 44.08 -65.41
CA LYS A 645 24.74 43.89 -66.57
C LYS A 645 24.26 42.42 -66.65
N GLU A 646 23.26 41.99 -67.41
CA GLU A 646 21.96 42.48 -67.94
C GLU A 646 21.48 41.39 -68.95
N GLU A 647 20.18 41.29 -69.21
CA GLU A 647 19.53 40.55 -70.33
C GLU A 647 19.56 38.99 -70.48
N VAL A 648 18.33 38.41 -70.38
CA VAL A 648 17.64 37.56 -71.40
C VAL A 648 17.91 36.04 -71.55
N ALA A 649 16.86 35.36 -72.05
CA ALA A 649 16.65 33.94 -72.42
C ALA A 649 16.16 33.01 -71.28
N GLU A 650 14.95 32.45 -71.29
CA GLU A 650 14.37 31.41 -72.21
C GLU A 650 14.98 30.00 -72.00
N THR A 651 14.24 28.88 -71.89
CA THR A 651 12.81 28.57 -72.15
C THR A 651 12.26 27.47 -71.21
N ASN A 652 10.92 27.31 -71.17
CA ASN A 652 10.08 26.09 -71.10
C ASN A 652 10.57 24.79 -70.36
N GLY A 653 9.72 24.04 -69.64
CA GLY A 653 8.26 24.13 -69.49
C GLY A 653 7.61 22.97 -68.70
N ALA A 654 6.31 22.74 -68.91
CA ALA A 654 5.42 21.80 -68.18
C ALA A 654 5.81 20.30 -68.29
N GLY A 655 5.26 19.35 -67.50
CA GLY A 655 4.14 19.38 -66.54
C GLY A 655 4.23 18.21 -65.52
N ALA A 656 3.37 18.08 -64.50
CA ALA A 656 1.98 17.56 -64.56
C ALA A 656 1.84 16.15 -65.20
N ALA A 657 1.18 15.14 -64.62
CA ALA A 657 0.58 14.97 -63.27
C ALA A 657 0.21 13.48 -63.00
N ALA A 658 -0.28 13.20 -61.78
CA ALA A 658 -1.23 12.13 -61.41
C ALA A 658 -0.82 10.63 -61.39
N ALA A 659 -0.86 10.07 -60.17
CA ALA A 659 -1.55 8.84 -59.74
C ALA A 659 -1.42 7.50 -60.52
N GLY A 660 -1.02 6.45 -59.78
CA GLY A 660 -1.18 5.03 -60.12
C GLY A 660 -1.05 4.16 -58.86
N ALA A 661 -1.73 3.02 -58.78
CA ALA A 661 -1.88 2.24 -57.53
C ALA A 661 -1.68 0.72 -57.73
N ALA A 662 -1.77 -0.01 -56.60
CA ALA A 662 -1.95 -1.47 -56.45
C ALA A 662 -0.71 -2.41 -56.45
N ALA A 663 -0.44 -2.91 -55.24
CA ALA A 663 -0.23 -4.32 -54.85
C ALA A 663 0.42 -5.35 -55.81
N GLY A 664 1.45 -6.06 -55.30
CA GLY A 664 1.94 -7.33 -55.85
C GLY A 664 2.73 -8.15 -54.80
N LYS A 665 2.41 -9.44 -54.65
CA LYS A 665 3.14 -10.40 -53.78
C LYS A 665 4.25 -11.09 -54.57
N ALA A 666 5.36 -11.49 -53.92
CA ALA A 666 5.77 -12.91 -53.81
C ALA A 666 7.09 -13.18 -53.06
N ALA A 667 7.16 -14.41 -52.55
CA ALA A 667 8.27 -15.22 -52.05
C ALA A 667 9.53 -15.32 -52.96
N ALA A 668 10.67 -15.96 -52.60
CA ALA A 668 11.32 -16.31 -51.31
C ALA A 668 12.66 -17.06 -51.62
N VAL A 669 13.42 -17.44 -50.58
CA VAL A 669 14.62 -18.33 -50.60
C VAL A 669 15.91 -17.70 -51.21
N GLY A 670 17.10 -17.82 -50.60
CA GLY A 670 17.41 -18.31 -49.24
C GLY A 670 18.90 -18.62 -48.95
N THR A 671 19.16 -18.93 -47.67
CA THR A 671 20.27 -19.74 -47.12
C THR A 671 21.74 -19.36 -47.40
N ARG A 672 22.38 -18.70 -46.44
CA ARG A 672 23.66 -19.04 -45.73
C ARG A 672 24.09 -17.82 -44.89
N GLY A 673 24.70 -17.92 -43.70
CA GLY A 673 25.05 -19.10 -42.90
C GLY A 673 26.37 -18.87 -42.15
N GLY A 674 26.34 -18.56 -40.84
CA GLY A 674 27.55 -18.27 -40.07
C GLY A 674 27.36 -18.33 -38.55
N ARG A 675 28.10 -19.23 -37.89
CA ARG A 675 28.24 -19.27 -36.43
C ARG A 675 29.41 -18.37 -35.99
N ARG A 676 29.31 -17.74 -34.82
CA ARG A 676 30.46 -17.48 -33.91
C ARG A 676 29.98 -17.48 -32.46
N ARG A 677 30.93 -17.52 -31.53
CA ARG A 677 30.75 -17.84 -30.10
C ARG A 677 31.63 -16.89 -29.27
N LEU A 678 31.16 -16.50 -28.08
CA LEU A 678 31.99 -16.12 -26.91
C LEU A 678 32.81 -14.80 -27.06
N PRO A 679 33.38 -14.24 -25.97
CA PRO A 679 33.57 -14.84 -24.63
C PRO A 679 33.15 -14.01 -23.40
N ALA A 680 33.26 -14.71 -22.26
CA ALA A 680 33.44 -14.22 -20.88
C ALA A 680 32.34 -13.31 -20.32
#